data_AF-A0A850B0T2-F1
#
_entry.id   AF-A0A850B0T2-F1
#
_cell.length_a   1.000
_cell.length_b   1.000
_cell.length_c   1.000
_cell.angle_alpha   90.00
_cell.angle_beta   90.00
_cell.angle_gamma   90.00
#
_symmetry.space_group_name_H-M   'P 1'
#
loop_
_entity.id
_entity.type
_entity.pdbx_description
1 polymer ?
#
loop_
_entity_poly.entity_id
_entity_poly.type
_entity_poly.pdbx_seq_one_letter_code
_entity_poly.pdbx_strand_id
1 'polypeptide(L)'
;MILTVLCPAYAGLDESWDWPNDPATGQPRRKIRIKYGFPAGTKLGDKTLKEVMDEAVANWNGVKADTGWEFEVVDASAEADVTVETTNDDPAGGAYTEWQNENGRVKPGTAKVKFDPTPPGYDWDKAGKNKDDTKNPVSCAKHELSHLLRLDHQGGTRSVSLKLKDPQGKDTKDDDVTTVSADDKAEAKKTSTLAVKKDDANHPAGHDCELRVPTWPQETPEYPLPPDIPDIYLWIPDGAFLNPVNVTLRRRVFNSCPDPFLVNSGLRGRLIKGVEITLQGSGEMPRIRPDLQLCLGIPYEGGELGYGHFFDVGDPDYGPLEELGIYPVVYDPLSEMWVRLEPSALGTIWQLLPGTNRTWLYLPTHFLNMFGPGSLPFEGKILLGLAATYALFGDAIMVVPDTIRGGMNGTVIVNKALPAGPGGMDIGIVCTDPHVTAPATVNVPEGAKRGVGTLTTTLPPTPRHVPIQGSDPPSGYHADSFFDVFIEVDLTGFPPPIQTPIGGTAPLKAQLLEMGTGAPIRDQPVLFSPDGDPGGVAFTDAAGIATFAYPTPERGGPGTRGFRATYLGLPFQYHNVMADSTFDVSAAPTSLYVLDRTGTIGEPVILRAYLRRTTDLAWIAGRTVGGHIDATYIGPCVTNSSGRADLPWTIDAGPASRTILFDFGGDSSYLPCSGTATLTALTHGTKMATFDRTARLGARTELKARLLRTDNTPIYNKPIEFWVEGTFVITRPTDVNGYARYPYYDVPDLGGAGVRTILCDFLGDGGYLPVSRSAVLTALPALPYLWVMSKTLPVGAIFKAYCYFQRLPDLLPQELKLLALSIDGTWIADATTGTGGDAGVARHPYDTTGMPGGAHTIRFDWAGDAFVDPGFGTGTMTLTP
;
A
#
# COMPACT_ATOMS: atom_id res chain seq x y z
N MET A 1 -18.20 36.10 -18.11
CA MET A 1 -18.21 34.69 -18.55
C MET A 1 -18.31 33.82 -17.30
N ILE A 2 -19.17 32.79 -17.28
CA ILE A 2 -19.31 31.85 -16.15
C ILE A 2 -18.98 30.46 -16.72
N LEU A 3 -17.88 29.86 -16.27
CA LEU A 3 -17.48 28.49 -16.63
C LEU A 3 -17.69 27.58 -15.41
N THR A 4 -18.32 26.42 -15.61
CA THR A 4 -18.64 25.46 -14.53
C THR A 4 -18.03 24.10 -14.86
N VAL A 5 -17.17 23.56 -14.00
CA VAL A 5 -16.47 22.27 -14.18
C VAL A 5 -16.79 21.31 -13.02
N LEU A 6 -17.01 20.02 -13.31
CA LEU A 6 -17.32 18.95 -12.36
C LEU A 6 -16.15 17.96 -12.26
N CYS A 7 -15.60 17.72 -11.06
CA CYS A 7 -14.50 16.79 -10.80
C CYS A 7 -14.84 15.80 -9.66
N PRO A 8 -14.59 14.48 -9.83
CA PRO A 8 -14.54 13.53 -8.72
C PRO A 8 -13.13 13.47 -8.10
N ALA A 9 -13.06 13.33 -6.77
CA ALA A 9 -11.81 13.26 -6.01
C ALA A 9 -11.53 11.84 -5.50
N TYR A 10 -10.30 11.34 -5.73
CA TYR A 10 -9.68 10.23 -5.00
C TYR A 10 -8.19 10.55 -4.75
N ALA A 11 -7.72 10.10 -3.58
CA ALA A 11 -6.46 10.43 -2.90
C ALA A 11 -5.20 9.93 -3.64
N GLY A 12 -4.00 10.41 -3.38
CA GLY A 12 -3.51 11.44 -2.45
C GLY A 12 -1.99 11.59 -2.65
N LEU A 13 -1.42 12.75 -2.31
CA LEU A 13 0.03 12.95 -2.21
C LEU A 13 0.34 14.12 -1.27
N ASP A 14 1.38 13.91 -0.48
CA ASP A 14 1.94 14.77 0.55
C ASP A 14 3.02 15.68 -0.08
N GLU A 15 2.92 16.99 0.13
CA GLU A 15 3.82 18.01 -0.46
C GLU A 15 4.65 18.76 0.60
N SER A 16 4.87 18.17 1.77
CA SER A 16 5.91 18.64 2.69
C SER A 16 7.19 17.81 2.54
N TRP A 17 8.34 18.47 2.69
CA TRP A 17 9.56 17.79 3.13
C TRP A 17 9.36 17.33 4.58
N ASP A 18 8.46 16.37 4.79
CA ASP A 18 8.28 15.72 6.07
C ASP A 18 9.36 14.66 6.17
N TRP A 19 10.51 15.05 6.74
CA TRP A 19 11.37 14.08 7.39
C TRP A 19 10.47 13.27 8.31
N PRO A 20 10.34 11.94 8.09
CA PRO A 20 9.35 11.15 8.81
C PRO A 20 9.56 11.39 10.29
N ASN A 21 8.50 11.72 11.01
CA ASN A 21 8.58 11.81 12.46
C ASN A 21 9.22 10.53 12.98
N ASP A 22 10.11 10.65 13.96
CA ASP A 22 10.65 9.49 14.62
C ASP A 22 9.45 8.67 15.15
N PRO A 23 9.25 7.43 14.68
CA PRO A 23 8.06 6.65 15.01
C PRO A 23 7.96 6.36 16.52
N ALA A 24 9.06 6.48 17.27
CA ALA A 24 9.06 6.34 18.72
C ALA A 24 8.62 7.61 19.47
N THR A 25 8.80 8.80 18.89
CA THR A 25 8.61 10.08 19.61
C THR A 25 7.61 11.03 18.96
N GLY A 26 7.21 10.80 17.71
CA GLY A 26 6.29 11.65 16.96
C GLY A 26 6.87 13.03 16.61
N GLN A 27 8.18 13.25 16.82
CA GLN A 27 8.88 14.51 16.55
C GLN A 27 9.66 14.41 15.24
N PRO A 28 9.91 15.53 14.53
CA PRO A 28 10.71 15.53 13.30
C PRO A 28 12.07 14.88 13.54
N ARG A 29 12.48 13.95 12.67
CA ARG A 29 13.79 13.31 12.75
C ARG A 29 14.90 14.36 12.62
N ARG A 30 15.55 14.66 13.73
CA ARG A 30 16.76 15.50 13.81
C ARG A 30 18.05 14.70 13.67
N LYS A 31 17.95 13.45 13.18
CA LYS A 31 19.04 12.51 13.08
C LYS A 31 19.14 11.99 11.64
N ILE A 32 20.27 12.25 10.97
CA ILE A 32 20.56 11.78 9.61
C ILE A 32 21.49 10.57 9.70
N ARG A 33 21.04 9.42 9.20
CA ARG A 33 21.84 8.20 9.14
C ARG A 33 22.61 8.14 7.82
N ILE A 34 23.92 7.93 7.92
CA ILE A 34 24.85 7.87 6.79
C ILE A 34 25.39 6.44 6.68
N LYS A 35 25.19 5.79 5.54
CA LYS A 35 25.84 4.49 5.21
C LYS A 35 26.97 4.68 4.21
N TYR A 36 27.97 3.83 4.29
CA TYR A 36 29.09 3.79 3.36
C TYR A 36 29.02 2.55 2.47
N GLY A 37 29.15 2.73 1.15
CA GLY A 37 29.03 1.65 0.17
C GLY A 37 30.35 1.01 -0.32
N PHE A 38 31.41 0.98 0.49
CA PHE A 38 32.77 0.72 -0.02
C PHE A 38 33.40 -0.62 0.36
N PRO A 39 34.38 -1.09 -0.45
CA PRO A 39 35.39 -2.03 0.02
C PRO A 39 36.09 -1.46 1.26
N ALA A 40 36.12 -2.23 2.34
CA ALA A 40 36.84 -1.86 3.56
C ALA A 40 38.31 -1.54 3.21
N GLY A 41 38.74 -0.29 3.45
CA GLY A 41 40.14 0.11 3.31
C GLY A 41 40.45 1.15 2.22
N THR A 42 39.47 1.71 1.50
CA THR A 42 39.70 2.87 0.62
C THR A 42 40.31 4.03 1.41
N LYS A 43 41.51 4.46 1.03
CA LYS A 43 42.25 5.56 1.69
C LYS A 43 42.13 6.86 0.90
N LEU A 44 41.96 7.96 1.63
CA LEU A 44 42.07 9.34 1.16
C LEU A 44 43.25 9.97 1.89
N GLY A 45 44.46 9.82 1.32
CA GLY A 45 45.71 10.13 2.02
C GLY A 45 46.10 9.06 3.04
N ASP A 46 46.31 9.47 4.30
CA ASP A 46 46.67 8.57 5.42
C ASP A 46 45.45 7.95 6.13
N LYS A 47 44.27 8.56 5.98
CA LYS A 47 43.01 8.12 6.56
C LYS A 47 42.20 7.25 5.60
N THR A 48 41.46 6.30 6.15
CA THR A 48 40.38 5.62 5.45
C THR A 48 39.20 6.57 5.25
N LEU A 49 38.38 6.33 4.22
CA LEU A 49 37.15 7.12 4.01
C LEU A 49 36.20 7.04 5.22
N LYS A 50 36.18 5.91 5.93
CA LYS A 50 35.43 5.79 7.19
C LYS A 50 35.96 6.77 8.24
N GLU A 51 37.27 6.84 8.45
CA GLU A 51 37.88 7.79 9.40
C GLU A 51 37.62 9.24 9.00
N VAL A 52 37.67 9.56 7.70
CA VAL A 52 37.33 10.89 7.17
C VAL A 52 35.89 11.27 7.52
N MET A 53 34.93 10.35 7.30
CA MET A 53 33.53 10.62 7.53
C MET A 53 33.16 10.58 9.02
N ASP A 54 33.74 9.69 9.81
CA ASP A 54 33.59 9.67 11.28
C ASP A 54 34.03 11.02 11.88
N GLU A 55 35.14 11.60 11.39
CA GLU A 55 35.63 12.91 11.81
C GLU A 55 34.73 14.06 11.34
N ALA A 56 34.21 14.00 10.11
CA ALA A 56 33.27 14.98 9.59
C ALA A 56 31.95 14.99 10.39
N VAL A 57 31.42 13.81 10.70
CA VAL A 57 30.24 13.60 11.54
C VAL A 57 30.49 14.07 12.98
N ALA A 58 31.66 13.75 13.57
CA ALA A 58 32.02 14.23 14.89
C ALA A 58 32.08 15.76 14.96
N ASN A 59 32.60 16.41 13.91
CA ASN A 59 32.62 17.88 13.82
C ASN A 59 31.22 18.49 13.76
N TRP A 60 30.31 17.91 12.97
CA TRP A 60 28.91 18.36 12.91
C TRP A 60 28.16 18.10 14.23
N ASN A 61 28.36 16.94 14.84
CA ASN A 61 27.75 16.61 16.13
C ASN A 61 28.30 17.48 17.27
N GLY A 62 29.55 17.94 17.17
CA GLY A 62 30.14 18.91 18.10
C GLY A 62 29.44 20.27 18.10
N VAL A 63 28.70 20.61 17.05
CA VAL A 63 27.90 21.84 16.93
C VAL A 63 26.39 21.58 16.99
N LYS A 64 25.96 20.38 17.41
CA LYS A 64 24.55 20.00 17.57
C LYS A 64 23.74 20.98 18.42
N ALA A 65 24.34 21.55 19.46
CA ALA A 65 23.69 22.56 20.30
C ALA A 65 23.34 23.84 19.53
N ASP A 66 24.13 24.17 18.50
CA ASP A 66 23.93 25.35 17.65
C ASP A 66 22.92 25.06 16.52
N THR A 67 22.95 23.86 15.95
CA THR A 67 22.24 23.51 14.71
C THR A 67 20.96 22.72 14.93
N GLY A 68 20.86 21.96 16.03
CA GLY A 68 19.74 21.06 16.29
C GLY A 68 19.77 19.72 15.54
N TRP A 69 20.78 19.48 14.70
CA TRP A 69 20.94 18.25 13.91
C TRP A 69 21.99 17.31 14.49
N GLU A 70 21.76 16.01 14.33
CA GLU A 70 22.68 14.93 14.67
C GLU A 70 22.92 14.05 13.44
N PHE A 71 24.17 13.67 13.19
CA PHE A 71 24.52 12.68 12.18
C PHE A 71 24.92 11.38 12.85
N GLU A 72 24.50 10.26 12.29
CA GLU A 72 24.88 8.93 12.74
C GLU A 72 25.43 8.13 11.58
N VAL A 73 26.60 7.56 11.81
CA VAL A 73 27.19 6.60 10.91
C VAL A 73 26.59 5.23 11.21
N VAL A 74 26.01 4.57 10.19
CA VAL A 74 25.44 3.22 10.32
C VAL A 74 26.20 2.20 9.48
N ASP A 75 26.09 0.93 9.87
CA ASP A 75 26.65 -0.18 9.11
C ASP A 75 26.05 -0.27 7.71
N ALA A 76 26.81 -0.81 6.74
CA ALA A 76 26.41 -0.87 5.34
C ALA A 76 25.10 -1.66 5.08
N SER A 77 24.70 -2.54 6.00
CA SER A 77 23.46 -3.32 5.94
C SER A 77 22.24 -2.59 6.53
N ALA A 78 22.43 -1.47 7.22
CA ALA A 78 21.34 -0.70 7.82
C ALA A 78 20.71 0.26 6.81
N GLU A 79 19.42 0.55 6.99
CA GLU A 79 18.77 1.65 6.29
C GLU A 79 19.41 2.99 6.67
N ALA A 80 19.69 3.82 5.67
CA ALA A 80 20.31 5.12 5.84
C ALA A 80 19.63 6.17 4.95
N ASP A 81 19.68 7.41 5.39
CA ASP A 81 19.09 8.56 4.71
C ASP A 81 20.04 9.08 3.61
N VAL A 82 21.35 8.84 3.78
CA VAL A 82 22.43 9.28 2.87
C VAL A 82 23.38 8.11 2.61
N THR A 83 23.74 7.91 1.35
CA THR A 83 24.76 6.92 0.96
C THR A 83 26.02 7.65 0.53
N VAL A 84 27.18 7.28 1.07
CA VAL A 84 28.45 7.76 0.55
C VAL A 84 29.00 6.74 -0.45
N GLU A 85 29.32 7.21 -1.65
CA GLU A 85 29.86 6.44 -2.78
C GLU A 85 31.15 7.07 -3.32
N THR A 86 31.89 6.35 -4.16
CA THR A 86 33.18 6.76 -4.71
C THR A 86 33.06 6.55 -6.19
N THR A 87 33.43 7.56 -6.94
CA THR A 87 33.35 7.51 -8.40
C THR A 87 34.70 7.90 -8.95
N ASN A 88 35.13 7.25 -10.04
CA ASN A 88 36.30 7.68 -10.81
C ASN A 88 35.90 8.62 -11.96
N ASP A 89 34.70 9.22 -11.87
CA ASP A 89 34.04 9.88 -13.00
C ASP A 89 34.19 11.41 -12.97
N ASP A 90 34.82 11.99 -11.93
CA ASP A 90 35.00 13.45 -11.85
C ASP A 90 36.45 13.87 -12.22
N PRO A 91 36.68 14.43 -13.41
CA PRO A 91 38.02 14.83 -13.85
C PRO A 91 38.63 15.97 -13.00
N ALA A 92 37.86 16.63 -12.12
CA ALA A 92 38.36 17.71 -11.27
C ALA A 92 38.92 17.26 -9.92
N GLY A 93 38.61 16.03 -9.47
CA GLY A 93 38.98 15.53 -8.15
C GLY A 93 38.30 16.28 -7.00
N GLY A 94 37.38 15.62 -6.32
CA GLY A 94 36.62 16.24 -5.23
C GLY A 94 35.58 15.32 -4.60
N ALA A 95 34.82 15.89 -3.68
CA ALA A 95 33.56 15.31 -3.23
C ALA A 95 32.43 16.15 -3.83
N TYR A 96 31.31 15.52 -4.18
CA TYR A 96 30.09 16.23 -4.58
C TYR A 96 28.85 15.47 -4.13
N THR A 97 27.80 16.21 -3.79
CA THR A 97 26.49 15.66 -3.45
C THR A 97 25.67 15.51 -4.72
N GLU A 98 25.32 14.28 -5.05
CA GLU A 98 24.38 13.94 -6.10
C GLU A 98 23.02 13.62 -5.49
N TRP A 99 21.99 14.27 -6.00
CA TRP A 99 20.61 13.95 -5.69
C TRP A 99 20.07 13.15 -6.89
N GLN A 100 19.70 11.88 -6.68
CA GLN A 100 19.01 11.14 -7.74
C GLN A 100 17.59 11.69 -7.88
N ASN A 101 17.44 12.59 -8.85
CA ASN A 101 16.16 13.15 -9.26
C ASN A 101 15.54 12.24 -10.30
N GLU A 102 14.75 11.25 -9.89
CA GLU A 102 13.76 10.64 -10.78
C GLU A 102 12.60 11.64 -10.88
N ASN A 103 12.41 12.25 -12.05
CA ASN A 103 11.30 13.17 -12.36
C ASN A 103 11.21 14.43 -11.46
N GLY A 104 12.36 14.99 -11.06
CA GLY A 104 12.41 16.23 -10.27
C GLY A 104 12.07 16.07 -8.78
N ARG A 105 11.94 14.83 -8.28
CA ARG A 105 11.68 14.51 -6.87
C ARG A 105 12.90 13.84 -6.23
N VAL A 106 13.29 14.29 -5.04
CA VAL A 106 14.30 13.63 -4.20
C VAL A 106 13.58 12.67 -3.25
N LYS A 107 13.88 11.37 -3.32
CA LYS A 107 13.36 10.39 -2.36
C LYS A 107 14.26 10.36 -1.10
N PRO A 108 13.71 10.28 0.12
CA PRO A 108 14.50 9.97 1.31
C PRO A 108 15.28 8.66 1.09
N GLY A 109 16.60 8.67 1.33
CA GLY A 109 17.49 7.54 1.04
C GLY A 109 18.17 7.57 -0.34
N THR A 110 17.95 8.60 -1.18
CA THR A 110 18.60 8.72 -2.51
C THR A 110 19.66 9.80 -2.61
N ALA A 111 19.94 10.53 -1.52
CA ALA A 111 21.06 11.45 -1.46
C ALA A 111 22.38 10.66 -1.45
N LYS A 112 23.25 10.96 -2.42
CA LYS A 112 24.56 10.33 -2.55
C LYS A 112 25.66 11.36 -2.39
N VAL A 113 26.58 11.15 -1.44
CA VAL A 113 27.82 11.93 -1.40
C VAL A 113 28.88 11.11 -2.12
N LYS A 114 29.38 11.60 -3.25
CA LYS A 114 30.38 10.90 -4.06
C LYS A 114 31.76 11.49 -3.80
N PHE A 115 32.76 10.64 -3.53
CA PHE A 115 34.17 11.00 -3.39
C PHE A 115 34.99 10.44 -4.55
N ASP A 116 35.85 11.23 -5.18
CA ASP A 116 36.86 10.71 -6.10
C ASP A 116 38.19 10.47 -5.37
N PRO A 117 38.60 9.21 -5.12
CA PRO A 117 39.85 8.91 -4.43
C PRO A 117 41.08 9.01 -5.33
N THR A 118 40.93 9.03 -6.66
CA THR A 118 42.04 8.92 -7.62
C THR A 118 41.76 9.68 -8.92
N PRO A 119 41.78 11.02 -8.91
CA PRO A 119 41.73 11.77 -10.15
C PRO A 119 43.04 11.56 -10.92
N PRO A 120 43.02 11.28 -12.23
CA PRO A 120 44.24 11.12 -13.02
C PRO A 120 45.10 12.40 -12.95
N GLY A 121 46.21 12.36 -12.19
CA GLY A 121 47.16 13.48 -12.05
C GLY A 121 47.05 14.34 -10.77
N TYR A 122 46.17 13.96 -9.83
CA TYR A 122 45.97 14.60 -8.52
C TYR A 122 46.01 13.56 -7.39
N ASP A 123 47.20 13.09 -7.02
CA ASP A 123 47.35 12.30 -5.80
C ASP A 123 47.04 13.20 -4.59
N TRP A 124 46.11 12.78 -3.73
CA TRP A 124 46.05 13.28 -2.35
C TRP A 124 47.43 13.05 -1.75
N ASP A 125 48.14 14.12 -1.36
CA ASP A 125 49.51 13.98 -0.90
C ASP A 125 49.58 13.17 0.41
N LYS A 126 50.78 12.85 0.89
CA LYS A 126 50.96 12.12 2.15
C LYS A 126 50.37 12.85 3.38
N ALA A 127 50.05 14.13 3.25
CA ALA A 127 49.39 14.94 4.27
C ALA A 127 47.86 15.02 4.06
N GLY A 128 47.31 14.31 3.07
CA GLY A 128 45.89 14.26 2.76
C GLY A 128 45.37 15.54 2.11
N LYS A 129 46.19 16.28 1.37
CA LYS A 129 45.76 17.49 0.66
C LYS A 129 45.70 17.26 -0.84
N ASN A 130 44.76 17.91 -1.52
CA ASN A 130 44.80 18.00 -2.97
C ASN A 130 45.99 18.89 -3.42
N LYS A 131 46.34 18.85 -4.71
CA LYS A 131 47.52 19.51 -5.29
C LYS A 131 47.58 21.04 -5.13
N ASP A 132 46.45 21.66 -4.74
CA ASP A 132 46.35 23.09 -4.44
C ASP A 132 46.62 23.41 -2.96
N ASP A 133 46.96 22.40 -2.15
CA ASP A 133 47.40 22.53 -0.74
C ASP A 133 46.32 23.12 0.21
N THR A 134 45.09 23.28 -0.30
CA THR A 134 43.97 23.97 0.35
C THR A 134 42.91 23.03 0.91
N LYS A 135 42.64 21.89 0.25
CA LYS A 135 41.50 21.03 0.61
C LYS A 135 41.95 19.71 1.22
N ASN A 136 41.54 19.44 2.46
CA ASN A 136 41.64 18.13 3.09
C ASN A 136 40.30 17.36 2.97
N PRO A 137 40.32 16.02 2.91
CA PRO A 137 39.13 15.22 2.64
C PRO A 137 38.05 15.36 3.71
N VAL A 138 38.43 15.69 4.95
CA VAL A 138 37.49 15.94 6.05
C VAL A 138 36.74 17.26 5.85
N SER A 139 37.38 18.29 5.29
CA SER A 139 36.74 19.56 4.92
C SER A 139 35.75 19.37 3.78
N CYS A 140 36.15 18.64 2.73
CA CYS A 140 35.27 18.29 1.62
C CYS A 140 34.05 17.50 2.12
N ALA A 141 34.26 16.48 2.96
CA ALA A 141 33.18 15.72 3.58
C ALA A 141 32.21 16.60 4.37
N LYS A 142 32.72 17.54 5.17
CA LYS A 142 31.89 18.50 5.91
C LYS A 142 31.08 19.41 4.99
N HIS A 143 31.70 19.91 3.94
CA HIS A 143 31.05 20.78 2.95
C HIS A 143 29.89 20.04 2.28
N GLU A 144 30.12 18.80 1.84
CA GLU A 144 29.05 17.99 1.24
C GLU A 144 27.95 17.63 2.24
N LEU A 145 28.30 17.29 3.48
CA LEU A 145 27.30 17.10 4.54
C LEU A 145 26.51 18.39 4.85
N SER A 146 27.08 19.57 4.60
CA SER A 146 26.38 20.85 4.77
C SER A 146 25.27 21.03 3.73
N HIS A 147 25.46 20.54 2.49
CA HIS A 147 24.45 20.59 1.44
C HIS A 147 23.22 19.75 1.79
N LEU A 148 23.41 18.67 2.55
CA LEU A 148 22.31 17.83 3.03
C LEU A 148 21.42 18.53 4.07
N LEU A 149 21.93 19.57 4.73
CA LEU A 149 21.21 20.34 5.75
C LEU A 149 20.52 21.60 5.19
N ARG A 150 20.71 21.92 3.90
CA ARG A 150 20.16 23.11 3.23
C ARG A 150 18.91 22.75 2.43
N LEU A 151 17.85 23.55 2.56
CA LEU A 151 16.55 23.32 1.93
C LEU A 151 16.44 23.89 0.49
N ASP A 152 17.32 24.82 0.08
CA ASP A 152 17.26 25.50 -1.21
C ASP A 152 18.57 25.39 -2.01
N HIS A 153 18.83 24.21 -2.58
CA HIS A 153 19.84 24.14 -3.62
C HIS A 153 19.24 24.73 -4.92
N GLN A 154 19.30 26.06 -5.11
CA GLN A 154 19.14 26.66 -6.45
C GLN A 154 20.35 26.23 -7.30
N GLY A 155 20.33 25.00 -7.78
CA GLY A 155 21.37 24.34 -8.57
C GLY A 155 21.60 24.91 -9.98
N GLY A 156 21.39 26.22 -10.17
CA GLY A 156 21.45 26.87 -11.49
C GLY A 156 22.66 27.77 -11.75
N THR A 157 23.37 28.27 -10.74
CA THR A 157 24.44 29.26 -10.96
C THR A 157 25.83 28.75 -10.60
N ARG A 158 26.37 27.81 -11.38
CA ARG A 158 27.82 27.74 -11.57
C ARG A 158 28.26 28.97 -12.35
N SER A 159 28.91 29.93 -11.69
CA SER A 159 29.47 31.09 -12.38
C SER A 159 30.72 30.69 -13.17
N VAL A 160 31.00 31.44 -14.24
CA VAL A 160 32.14 31.30 -15.17
C VAL A 160 33.52 31.30 -14.48
N SER A 161 33.59 31.55 -13.16
CA SER A 161 34.82 31.61 -12.37
C SER A 161 35.36 30.27 -11.82
N LEU A 162 34.72 29.12 -12.07
CA LEU A 162 35.10 27.81 -11.50
C LEU A 162 35.16 27.73 -9.96
N LYS A 163 34.70 28.76 -9.23
CA LYS A 163 34.64 28.76 -7.76
C LYS A 163 33.22 28.52 -7.26
N LEU A 164 33.11 27.71 -6.19
CA LEU A 164 31.88 27.55 -5.42
C LEU A 164 31.50 28.90 -4.77
N LYS A 165 30.25 29.30 -4.96
CA LYS A 165 29.70 30.52 -4.36
C LYS A 165 28.64 30.16 -3.33
N ASP A 166 28.53 30.97 -2.28
CA ASP A 166 27.44 30.88 -1.31
C ASP A 166 26.09 31.23 -1.98
N PRO A 167 24.95 30.95 -1.33
CA PRO A 167 23.62 31.31 -1.84
C PRO A 167 23.41 32.82 -2.10
N GLN A 168 24.31 33.68 -1.61
CA GLN A 168 24.33 35.11 -1.90
C GLN A 168 25.25 35.50 -3.08
N GLY A 169 25.81 34.51 -3.79
CA GLY A 169 26.65 34.71 -4.96
C GLY A 169 28.06 35.22 -4.67
N LYS A 170 28.55 35.09 -3.43
CA LYS A 170 29.94 35.43 -3.05
C LYS A 170 30.79 34.17 -3.05
N ASP A 171 32.07 34.30 -3.41
CA ASP A 171 33.04 33.20 -3.22
C ASP A 171 33.01 32.81 -1.74
N THR A 172 32.84 31.53 -1.42
CA THR A 172 32.91 31.05 -0.04
C THR A 172 34.32 31.30 0.48
N LYS A 173 34.52 32.43 1.16
CA LYS A 173 35.68 32.61 2.03
C LYS A 173 35.53 31.55 3.11
N ASP A 174 36.48 30.62 3.19
CA ASP A 174 36.67 29.68 4.30
C ASP A 174 36.05 28.26 4.16
N ASP A 175 35.81 27.75 2.93
CA ASP A 175 35.44 26.32 2.71
C ASP A 175 36.58 25.33 3.05
N ASP A 176 37.79 25.85 3.25
CA ASP A 176 39.01 25.11 3.60
C ASP A 176 39.22 24.97 5.12
N VAL A 177 38.33 25.50 5.97
CA VAL A 177 38.54 25.52 7.43
C VAL A 177 38.04 24.23 8.09
N THR A 178 38.84 23.69 9.01
CA THR A 178 38.55 22.42 9.69
C THR A 178 37.41 22.49 10.72
N THR A 179 36.81 23.66 10.93
CA THR A 179 35.67 23.87 11.84
C THR A 179 34.42 24.25 11.05
N VAL A 180 33.24 23.74 11.43
CA VAL A 180 31.96 24.14 10.84
C VAL A 180 31.80 25.66 10.95
N SER A 181 31.59 26.35 9.82
CA SER A 181 31.58 27.81 9.76
C SER A 181 30.35 28.40 10.47
N ALA A 182 30.40 29.70 10.79
CA ALA A 182 29.25 30.39 11.38
C ALA A 182 28.04 30.41 10.42
N ASP A 183 28.30 30.50 9.12
CA ASP A 183 27.26 30.49 8.09
C ASP A 183 26.63 29.10 7.96
N ASP A 184 27.42 28.03 8.01
CA ASP A 184 26.91 26.65 8.04
C ASP A 184 26.02 26.39 9.26
N LYS A 185 26.43 26.90 10.43
CA LYS A 185 25.62 26.81 11.66
C LYS A 185 24.32 27.61 11.54
N ALA A 186 24.39 28.83 11.02
CA ALA A 186 23.23 29.70 10.86
C ALA A 186 22.22 29.09 9.90
N GLU A 187 22.68 28.51 8.78
CA GLU A 187 21.82 27.89 7.78
C GLU A 187 21.16 26.60 8.30
N ALA A 188 21.93 25.70 8.93
CA ALA A 188 21.41 24.49 9.56
C ALA A 188 20.42 24.81 10.71
N LYS A 189 20.63 25.94 11.40
CA LYS A 189 19.72 26.42 12.44
C LYS A 189 18.43 27.01 11.87
N LYS A 190 18.48 27.68 10.71
CA LYS A 190 17.25 28.11 10.01
C LYS A 190 16.43 26.88 9.65
N THR A 191 17.03 25.85 9.05
CA THR A 191 16.30 24.64 8.64
C THR A 191 15.73 23.85 9.83
N SER A 192 16.39 23.86 11.00
CA SER A 192 15.90 23.18 12.20
C SER A 192 14.84 23.94 13.02
N THR A 193 14.63 25.23 12.74
CA THR A 193 13.71 26.11 13.49
C THR A 193 12.54 26.64 12.68
N LEU A 194 12.56 26.47 11.36
CA LEU A 194 11.41 26.77 10.51
C LEU A 194 10.28 25.76 10.82
N ALA A 195 9.12 26.26 11.23
CA ALA A 195 7.87 25.51 11.03
C ALA A 195 7.73 25.24 9.54
N VAL A 196 7.24 24.06 9.14
CA VAL A 196 6.90 23.77 7.74
C VAL A 196 5.92 24.86 7.29
N LYS A 197 6.43 25.85 6.56
CA LYS A 197 5.64 26.96 6.06
C LYS A 197 5.16 26.58 4.68
N LYS A 198 3.84 26.61 4.51
CA LYS A 198 3.21 26.77 3.20
C LYS A 198 3.44 28.23 2.81
N ASP A 199 4.19 28.47 1.74
CA ASP A 199 4.51 29.82 1.29
C ASP A 199 3.24 30.58 0.89
N ASP A 200 2.94 31.67 1.62
CA ASP A 200 2.11 32.77 1.16
C ASP A 200 3.07 33.87 0.68
N ALA A 201 3.45 33.85 -0.59
CA ALA A 201 4.25 34.91 -1.19
C ALA A 201 3.33 35.98 -1.83
N ASN A 202 3.39 37.21 -1.32
CA ASN A 202 2.88 38.38 -2.02
C ASN A 202 3.76 38.64 -3.26
N HIS A 203 3.23 38.44 -4.46
CA HIS A 203 3.92 38.77 -5.71
C HIS A 203 3.71 40.25 -6.10
N PRO A 204 4.78 41.00 -6.44
CA PRO A 204 4.65 42.30 -7.09
C PRO A 204 4.16 42.15 -8.55
N ALA A 205 3.47 43.17 -9.06
CA ALA A 205 2.86 43.16 -10.40
C ALA A 205 3.89 42.94 -11.53
N GLY A 206 3.54 42.07 -12.50
CA GLY A 206 4.37 41.75 -13.68
C GLY A 206 5.09 40.39 -13.63
N HIS A 207 4.49 39.37 -13.00
CA HIS A 207 4.99 38.00 -12.95
C HIS A 207 3.83 37.00 -13.05
N ASP A 208 4.11 35.80 -13.56
CA ASP A 208 3.14 34.71 -13.66
C ASP A 208 2.49 34.45 -12.29
N CYS A 209 1.17 34.35 -12.29
CA CYS A 209 0.36 34.20 -11.10
C CYS A 209 -0.05 32.73 -10.98
N GLU A 210 0.55 32.00 -10.04
CA GLU A 210 0.05 30.70 -9.61
C GLU A 210 -0.90 30.90 -8.44
N LEU A 211 -2.21 30.76 -8.69
CA LEU A 211 -3.20 30.87 -7.62
C LEU A 211 -3.38 29.50 -6.97
N ARG A 212 -2.75 29.32 -5.81
CA ARG A 212 -2.88 28.12 -4.97
C ARG A 212 -4.03 28.33 -3.99
N VAL A 213 -4.95 27.36 -3.87
CA VAL A 213 -6.05 27.42 -2.87
C VAL A 213 -5.76 26.44 -1.74
N PRO A 214 -5.07 26.85 -0.66
CA PRO A 214 -4.76 25.98 0.46
C PRO A 214 -5.98 25.75 1.34
N THR A 215 -6.30 24.47 1.59
CA THR A 215 -7.23 23.97 2.62
C THR A 215 -8.61 24.63 2.66
N TRP A 216 -9.58 23.96 2.05
CA TRP A 216 -10.99 24.32 2.10
C TRP A 216 -11.51 24.40 3.55
N PRO A 217 -12.11 25.51 4.01
CA PRO A 217 -12.55 25.64 5.40
C PRO A 217 -13.65 24.62 5.76
N GLN A 218 -13.41 23.83 6.80
CA GLN A 218 -14.38 22.92 7.42
C GLN A 218 -15.40 23.74 8.24
N GLU A 219 -16.50 24.12 7.62
CA GLU A 219 -17.65 24.69 8.32
C GLU A 219 -18.91 23.83 8.11
N THR A 220 -18.89 22.55 8.51
CA THR A 220 -20.10 21.85 8.98
C THR A 220 -19.73 20.55 9.73
N PRO A 221 -20.31 20.23 10.90
CA PRO A 221 -19.86 19.13 11.76
C PRO A 221 -20.32 17.71 11.36
N GLU A 222 -21.11 17.54 10.30
CA GLU A 222 -21.85 16.28 10.12
C GLU A 222 -21.17 15.22 9.24
N TYR A 223 -20.07 15.52 8.52
CA TYR A 223 -19.36 14.51 7.73
C TYR A 223 -17.85 14.83 7.61
N PRO A 224 -16.95 14.11 8.29
CA PRO A 224 -15.51 14.32 8.13
C PRO A 224 -15.07 13.81 6.76
N LEU A 225 -14.66 14.72 5.89
CA LEU A 225 -13.79 14.39 4.76
C LEU A 225 -12.38 14.10 5.31
N PRO A 226 -11.58 13.22 4.67
CA PRO A 226 -10.18 13.02 5.02
C PRO A 226 -9.40 14.34 4.99
N PRO A 227 -8.41 14.55 5.86
CA PRO A 227 -7.70 15.83 6.02
C PRO A 227 -6.85 16.29 4.82
N ASP A 228 -6.70 15.48 3.77
CA ASP A 228 -5.65 15.65 2.76
C ASP A 228 -6.21 15.78 1.34
N ILE A 229 -6.85 16.92 1.03
CA ILE A 229 -7.21 17.28 -0.36
C ILE A 229 -6.01 18.05 -0.96
N PRO A 230 -5.45 17.64 -2.12
CA PRO A 230 -4.37 18.38 -2.76
C PRO A 230 -4.84 19.77 -3.22
N ASP A 231 -3.90 20.72 -3.29
CA ASP A 231 -4.18 22.07 -3.76
C ASP A 231 -4.58 22.06 -5.26
N ILE A 232 -5.59 22.84 -5.63
CA ILE A 232 -5.92 23.10 -7.02
C ILE A 232 -5.07 24.28 -7.50
N TYR A 233 -4.37 24.09 -8.62
CA TYR A 233 -3.52 25.12 -9.23
C TYR A 233 -4.22 25.76 -10.42
N LEU A 234 -4.37 27.08 -10.40
CA LEU A 234 -4.77 27.87 -11.56
C LEU A 234 -3.57 28.73 -11.99
N TRP A 235 -2.98 28.38 -13.13
CA TRP A 235 -1.89 29.16 -13.71
C TRP A 235 -2.44 30.28 -14.60
N ILE A 236 -2.06 31.52 -14.29
CA ILE A 236 -2.42 32.72 -15.06
C ILE A 236 -1.11 33.38 -15.52
N PRO A 237 -0.73 33.27 -16.80
CA PRO A 237 0.52 33.84 -17.29
C PRO A 237 0.52 35.37 -17.23
N ASP A 238 1.71 35.98 -17.10
CA ASP A 238 1.88 37.42 -16.98
C ASP A 238 1.37 38.15 -18.23
N GLY A 239 0.51 39.15 -18.01
CA GLY A 239 -0.16 39.88 -19.09
C GLY A 239 -1.35 39.18 -19.75
N ALA A 240 -1.85 38.07 -19.19
CA ALA A 240 -3.07 37.38 -19.61
C ALA A 240 -4.28 38.31 -19.80
N PHE A 241 -4.34 39.38 -19.00
CA PHE A 241 -5.36 40.40 -19.07
C PHE A 241 -4.74 41.75 -19.41
N LEU A 242 -5.22 42.39 -20.47
CA LEU A 242 -4.72 43.71 -20.90
C LEU A 242 -5.23 44.86 -19.99
N ASN A 243 -6.17 44.58 -19.08
CA ASN A 243 -6.73 45.49 -18.09
C ASN A 243 -6.77 44.79 -16.70
N PRO A 244 -6.85 45.52 -15.57
CA PRO A 244 -7.01 44.91 -14.25
C PRO A 244 -8.33 44.12 -14.16
N VAL A 245 -8.27 42.85 -13.76
CA VAL A 245 -9.43 41.96 -13.58
C VAL A 245 -9.36 41.33 -12.20
N ASN A 246 -10.48 41.35 -11.47
CA ASN A 246 -10.64 40.54 -10.27
C ASN A 246 -11.11 39.14 -10.66
N VAL A 247 -10.29 38.13 -10.37
CA VAL A 247 -10.66 36.72 -10.51
C VAL A 247 -11.22 36.25 -9.18
N THR A 248 -12.45 35.74 -9.16
CA THR A 248 -13.09 35.20 -7.96
C THR A 248 -13.49 33.75 -8.18
N LEU A 249 -13.03 32.85 -7.29
CA LEU A 249 -13.45 31.45 -7.25
C LEU A 249 -14.56 31.28 -6.20
N ARG A 250 -15.68 30.64 -6.56
CA ARG A 250 -16.76 30.34 -5.61
C ARG A 250 -17.22 28.90 -5.71
N ARG A 251 -17.52 28.30 -4.55
CA ARG A 251 -18.26 27.04 -4.45
C ARG A 251 -19.71 27.30 -4.79
N ARG A 252 -20.29 26.56 -5.73
CA ARG A 252 -21.72 26.68 -6.05
C ARG A 252 -22.46 25.42 -5.69
N VAL A 253 -23.21 25.43 -4.59
CA VAL A 253 -24.04 24.27 -4.22
C VAL A 253 -25.23 24.19 -5.17
N PHE A 254 -25.18 23.28 -6.14
CA PHE A 254 -26.29 23.06 -7.08
C PHE A 254 -27.39 22.20 -6.44
N ASN A 255 -28.47 22.84 -6.00
CA ASN A 255 -29.66 22.17 -5.47
C ASN A 255 -30.70 21.78 -6.55
N SER A 256 -30.46 22.07 -7.84
CA SER A 256 -31.52 21.98 -8.86
C SER A 256 -31.14 21.35 -10.22
N CYS A 257 -29.99 20.69 -10.38
CA CYS A 257 -29.73 19.88 -11.58
C CYS A 257 -29.98 18.38 -11.30
N PRO A 258 -30.70 17.65 -12.17
CA PRO A 258 -30.77 16.20 -12.12
C PRO A 258 -29.37 15.60 -12.22
N ASP A 259 -29.07 14.60 -11.40
CA ASP A 259 -27.82 13.82 -11.45
C ASP A 259 -27.78 13.03 -12.77
N PRO A 260 -26.90 13.38 -13.74
CA PRO A 260 -26.89 12.74 -15.05
C PRO A 260 -26.28 11.33 -15.03
N PHE A 261 -25.76 10.85 -13.87
CA PHE A 261 -24.99 9.61 -13.77
C PHE A 261 -25.63 8.54 -12.87
N LEU A 262 -26.85 8.76 -12.35
CA LEU A 262 -27.58 7.79 -11.50
C LEU A 262 -26.71 7.17 -10.37
N VAL A 263 -25.87 7.99 -9.72
CA VAL A 263 -24.93 7.47 -8.72
C VAL A 263 -25.68 7.00 -7.47
N ASN A 264 -25.28 5.83 -6.97
CA ASN A 264 -25.90 5.16 -5.83
C ASN A 264 -25.99 6.07 -4.59
N SER A 265 -27.11 6.00 -3.86
CA SER A 265 -27.53 7.00 -2.87
C SER A 265 -26.51 7.28 -1.74
N GLY A 266 -25.67 6.31 -1.40
CA GLY A 266 -24.61 6.44 -0.38
C GLY A 266 -23.39 7.27 -0.79
N LEU A 267 -23.23 7.60 -2.08
CA LEU A 267 -22.09 8.39 -2.59
C LEU A 267 -22.46 9.85 -2.90
N ARG A 268 -23.74 10.22 -2.82
CA ARG A 268 -24.24 11.56 -3.17
C ARG A 268 -23.69 12.69 -2.30
N GLY A 269 -23.27 12.39 -1.07
CA GLY A 269 -22.66 13.36 -0.15
C GLY A 269 -21.18 13.66 -0.41
N ARG A 270 -20.51 12.91 -1.31
CA ARG A 270 -19.06 13.00 -1.56
C ARG A 270 -18.68 13.76 -2.84
N LEU A 271 -19.65 14.24 -3.62
CA LEU A 271 -19.41 14.99 -4.86
C LEU A 271 -19.34 16.49 -4.59
N ILE A 272 -18.18 17.11 -4.82
CA ILE A 272 -18.09 18.58 -4.91
C ILE A 272 -18.75 19.00 -6.23
N LYS A 273 -19.96 19.55 -6.14
CA LYS A 273 -20.68 20.07 -7.32
C LYS A 273 -20.16 21.46 -7.64
N GLY A 274 -19.22 21.57 -8.58
CA GLY A 274 -18.87 22.80 -9.30
C GLY A 274 -17.97 23.82 -8.59
N VAL A 275 -16.92 24.25 -9.29
CA VAL A 275 -16.20 25.51 -9.03
C VAL A 275 -16.67 26.56 -10.05
N GLU A 276 -17.13 27.72 -9.57
CA GLU A 276 -17.50 28.88 -10.40
C GLU A 276 -16.30 29.84 -10.46
N ILE A 277 -15.77 30.08 -11.66
CA ILE A 277 -14.75 31.11 -11.90
C ILE A 277 -15.44 32.35 -12.45
N THR A 278 -15.38 33.47 -11.72
CA THR A 278 -15.93 34.76 -12.14
C THR A 278 -14.81 35.75 -12.42
N LEU A 279 -14.83 36.35 -13.61
CA LEU A 279 -13.95 37.45 -13.99
C LEU A 279 -14.74 38.77 -13.91
N GLN A 280 -14.41 39.65 -12.96
CA GLN A 280 -15.00 40.99 -12.83
C GLN A 280 -13.98 42.07 -13.19
N GLY A 281 -14.18 42.72 -14.34
CA GLY A 281 -13.44 43.91 -14.75
C GLY A 281 -14.12 45.22 -14.30
N SER A 282 -13.37 46.32 -14.30
CA SER A 282 -13.80 47.67 -13.84
C SER A 282 -14.79 48.40 -14.77
N GLY A 283 -15.49 47.70 -15.68
CA GLY A 283 -16.54 48.29 -16.53
C GLY A 283 -16.52 47.89 -18.02
N GLU A 284 -15.44 47.27 -18.50
CA GLU A 284 -15.36 46.69 -19.85
C GLU A 284 -15.01 45.19 -19.79
N MET A 285 -15.48 44.40 -20.75
CA MET A 285 -15.10 42.99 -20.89
C MET A 285 -13.56 42.89 -21.00
N PRO A 286 -12.89 42.03 -20.21
CA PRO A 286 -11.45 41.87 -20.29
C PRO A 286 -11.02 41.51 -21.71
N ARG A 287 -10.11 42.28 -22.30
CA ARG A 287 -9.44 41.87 -23.54
C ARG A 287 -8.36 40.85 -23.17
N ILE A 288 -8.53 39.65 -23.70
CA ILE A 288 -7.65 38.50 -23.52
C ILE A 288 -6.63 38.51 -24.67
N ARG A 289 -5.36 38.18 -24.40
CA ARG A 289 -4.38 38.05 -25.48
C ARG A 289 -4.63 36.78 -26.32
N PRO A 290 -4.24 36.76 -27.60
CA PRO A 290 -4.42 35.60 -28.48
C PRO A 290 -3.59 34.37 -28.07
N ASP A 291 -2.68 34.50 -27.12
CA ASP A 291 -1.77 33.44 -26.65
C ASP A 291 -2.11 32.96 -25.22
N LEU A 292 -3.30 33.30 -24.71
CA LEU A 292 -3.71 32.89 -23.36
C LEU A 292 -3.88 31.37 -23.27
N GLN A 293 -3.10 30.73 -22.40
CA GLN A 293 -3.32 29.38 -21.92
C GLN A 293 -3.83 29.40 -20.47
N LEU A 294 -4.97 28.76 -20.24
CA LEU A 294 -5.50 28.48 -18.90
C LEU A 294 -5.34 26.97 -18.65
N CYS A 295 -4.38 26.63 -17.81
CA CYS A 295 -4.08 25.25 -17.44
C CYS A 295 -4.59 24.99 -16.02
N LEU A 296 -5.35 23.91 -15.87
CA LEU A 296 -5.71 23.34 -14.57
C LEU A 296 -4.86 22.09 -14.39
N GLY A 297 -3.88 22.16 -13.50
CA GLY A 297 -3.07 21.00 -13.13
C GLY A 297 -3.84 20.14 -12.14
N ILE A 298 -4.07 18.87 -12.48
CA ILE A 298 -4.60 17.87 -11.55
C ILE A 298 -3.56 16.75 -11.46
N PRO A 299 -3.00 16.47 -10.27
CA PRO A 299 -2.02 15.40 -10.12
C PRO A 299 -2.68 14.01 -10.25
N TYR A 300 -2.02 13.08 -10.94
CA TYR A 300 -2.39 11.65 -11.00
C TYR A 300 -1.60 10.80 -9.98
N GLU A 301 -2.04 9.56 -9.72
CA GLU A 301 -1.26 8.59 -8.94
C GLU A 301 0.12 8.36 -9.60
N GLY A 302 1.20 8.56 -8.83
CA GLY A 302 2.58 8.44 -9.33
C GLY A 302 3.33 9.76 -9.41
N GLY A 303 2.65 10.90 -9.30
CA GLY A 303 3.30 12.19 -9.09
C GLY A 303 3.79 12.93 -10.33
N GLU A 304 3.37 12.49 -11.52
CA GLU A 304 3.51 13.29 -12.73
C GLU A 304 2.32 14.26 -12.87
N LEU A 305 2.61 15.50 -13.27
CA LEU A 305 1.58 16.52 -13.50
C LEU A 305 0.87 16.24 -14.83
N GLY A 306 -0.42 15.91 -14.75
CA GLY A 306 -1.30 15.97 -15.90
C GLY A 306 -1.67 17.40 -16.23
N TYR A 307 -1.14 17.96 -17.31
CA TYR A 307 -1.62 19.23 -17.84
C TYR A 307 -2.83 18.97 -18.73
N GLY A 308 -4.02 19.29 -18.22
CA GLY A 308 -5.20 19.47 -19.07
C GLY A 308 -5.24 20.91 -19.57
N HIS A 309 -5.01 21.13 -20.86
CA HIS A 309 -5.24 22.44 -21.48
C HIS A 309 -6.76 22.63 -21.64
N PHE A 310 -7.35 23.59 -20.91
CA PHE A 310 -8.77 23.90 -21.05
C PHE A 310 -9.03 24.87 -22.21
N PHE A 311 -8.04 25.71 -22.52
CA PHE A 311 -8.04 26.70 -23.59
C PHE A 311 -6.60 26.88 -24.06
N ASP A 312 -6.32 26.61 -25.34
CA ASP A 312 -5.06 26.93 -25.99
C ASP A 312 -5.36 27.68 -27.30
N VAL A 313 -4.97 28.95 -27.35
CA VAL A 313 -5.23 29.85 -28.49
C VAL A 313 -3.94 30.08 -29.30
N GLY A 314 -2.80 29.55 -28.84
CA GLY A 314 -1.46 29.77 -29.40
C GLY A 314 -0.91 28.66 -30.31
N ASP A 315 -1.63 27.54 -30.46
CA ASP A 315 -1.21 26.44 -31.35
C ASP A 315 -1.48 26.81 -32.83
N PRO A 316 -0.44 26.92 -33.69
CA PRO A 316 -0.60 27.31 -35.09
C PRO A 316 -1.35 26.30 -35.96
N ASP A 317 -1.60 25.06 -35.49
CA ASP A 317 -2.46 24.08 -36.17
C ASP A 317 -3.97 24.35 -35.94
N TYR A 318 -4.31 25.28 -35.04
CA TYR A 318 -5.67 25.73 -34.76
C TYR A 318 -5.84 27.19 -35.24
N GLY A 319 -6.50 27.36 -36.39
CA GLY A 319 -6.70 28.67 -37.03
C GLY A 319 -7.45 29.71 -36.17
N PRO A 320 -7.53 30.98 -36.63
CA PRO A 320 -8.13 32.07 -35.87
C PRO A 320 -9.59 31.75 -35.49
N LEU A 321 -9.95 32.08 -34.24
CA LEU A 321 -11.26 31.89 -33.61
C LEU A 321 -12.41 32.47 -34.45
N GLU A 322 -12.98 31.65 -35.34
CA GLU A 322 -14.36 31.78 -35.78
C GLU A 322 -15.11 30.48 -35.40
N GLU A 323 -16.10 30.65 -34.51
CA GLU A 323 -17.17 29.71 -34.11
C GLU A 323 -16.82 28.40 -33.35
N LEU A 324 -17.12 28.42 -32.04
CA LEU A 324 -17.54 27.31 -31.15
C LEU A 324 -16.79 25.96 -31.24
N GLY A 325 -15.76 25.79 -30.43
CA GLY A 325 -15.19 24.49 -30.07
C GLY A 325 -15.36 24.17 -28.58
N ILE A 326 -16.53 23.68 -28.17
CA ILE A 326 -16.67 22.96 -26.89
C ILE A 326 -16.75 21.47 -27.24
N TYR A 327 -15.70 20.72 -26.94
CA TYR A 327 -15.68 19.26 -27.08
C TYR A 327 -16.00 18.62 -25.72
N PRO A 328 -16.94 17.68 -25.63
CA PRO A 328 -17.10 16.87 -24.44
C PRO A 328 -15.91 15.90 -24.34
N VAL A 329 -15.15 16.01 -23.26
CA VAL A 329 -14.13 15.03 -22.87
C VAL A 329 -14.72 14.14 -21.79
N VAL A 330 -14.51 12.84 -21.93
CA VAL A 330 -14.89 11.84 -20.93
C VAL A 330 -13.62 11.24 -20.39
N TYR A 331 -13.47 11.25 -19.07
CA TYR A 331 -12.41 10.51 -18.42
C TYR A 331 -12.71 9.02 -18.57
N ASP A 332 -11.84 8.29 -19.25
CA ASP A 332 -11.91 6.84 -19.34
C ASP A 332 -11.12 6.24 -18.17
N PRO A 333 -11.79 5.70 -17.14
CA PRO A 333 -11.13 5.21 -15.94
C PRO A 333 -10.29 3.94 -16.18
N LEU A 334 -10.34 3.33 -17.38
CA LEU A 334 -9.54 2.15 -17.73
C LEU A 334 -8.23 2.47 -18.45
N SER A 335 -8.17 3.58 -19.18
CA SER A 335 -6.95 4.02 -19.88
C SER A 335 -6.21 5.14 -19.16
N GLU A 336 -6.77 5.67 -18.08
CA GLU A 336 -6.23 6.81 -17.30
C GLU A 336 -6.01 8.08 -18.14
N MET A 337 -6.67 8.18 -19.30
CA MET A 337 -6.57 9.32 -20.20
C MET A 337 -7.94 9.99 -20.37
N TRP A 338 -7.92 11.31 -20.58
CA TRP A 338 -9.10 12.06 -21.03
C TRP A 338 -9.29 11.80 -22.51
N VAL A 339 -10.36 11.08 -22.86
CA VAL A 339 -10.64 10.72 -24.25
C VAL A 339 -11.54 11.79 -24.86
N ARG A 340 -11.05 12.37 -25.96
CA ARG A 340 -11.84 13.26 -26.82
C ARG A 340 -12.90 12.44 -27.54
N LEU A 341 -14.17 12.81 -27.40
CA LEU A 341 -15.23 12.25 -28.25
C LEU A 341 -15.11 12.86 -29.64
N GLU A 342 -14.47 12.12 -30.55
CA GLU A 342 -14.38 12.50 -31.96
C GLU A 342 -15.78 12.45 -32.63
N PRO A 343 -16.17 13.45 -33.44
CA PRO A 343 -17.47 13.46 -34.13
C PRO A 343 -17.73 12.22 -35.01
N SER A 344 -16.69 11.52 -35.43
CA SER A 344 -16.77 10.25 -36.17
C SER A 344 -17.35 9.11 -35.34
N ALA A 345 -17.17 9.11 -34.00
CA ALA A 345 -17.74 8.11 -33.09
C ALA A 345 -19.27 8.24 -32.92
N LEU A 346 -19.86 9.37 -33.36
CA LEU A 346 -21.31 9.64 -33.32
C LEU A 346 -22.00 9.42 -34.68
N GLY A 347 -21.27 8.95 -35.70
CA GLY A 347 -21.83 8.70 -37.03
C GLY A 347 -22.27 9.95 -37.81
N THR A 348 -21.77 11.14 -37.43
CA THR A 348 -22.09 12.40 -38.12
C THR A 348 -21.18 12.65 -39.33
N ILE A 349 -21.76 13.09 -40.45
CA ILE A 349 -21.03 13.57 -41.62
C ILE A 349 -21.17 15.10 -41.68
N TRP A 350 -20.05 15.80 -41.78
CA TRP A 350 -20.01 17.24 -42.07
C TRP A 350 -19.72 17.44 -43.55
N GLN A 351 -20.56 18.18 -44.27
CA GLN A 351 -20.29 18.53 -45.67
C GLN A 351 -20.45 20.03 -45.87
N LEU A 352 -19.37 20.67 -46.32
CA LEU A 352 -19.37 22.07 -46.72
C LEU A 352 -19.84 22.16 -48.19
N LEU A 353 -20.94 22.88 -48.45
CA LEU A 353 -21.33 23.20 -49.83
C LEU A 353 -20.60 24.48 -50.27
N PRO A 354 -19.87 24.48 -51.40
CA PRO A 354 -19.18 25.67 -51.87
C PRO A 354 -20.18 26.80 -52.18
N GLY A 355 -19.99 27.96 -51.55
CA GLY A 355 -20.69 29.20 -51.91
C GLY A 355 -21.85 29.64 -51.00
N THR A 356 -22.12 28.94 -49.89
CA THR A 356 -23.08 29.43 -48.89
C THR A 356 -22.47 29.38 -47.48
N ASN A 357 -22.41 30.52 -46.77
CA ASN A 357 -22.00 30.62 -45.36
C ASN A 357 -23.05 29.98 -44.41
N ARG A 358 -23.48 28.76 -44.68
CA ARG A 358 -24.41 28.00 -43.85
C ARG A 358 -23.97 26.55 -43.79
N THR A 359 -23.64 26.10 -42.59
CA THR A 359 -23.36 24.70 -42.26
C THR A 359 -24.66 24.04 -41.82
N TRP A 360 -24.97 22.86 -42.37
CA TRP A 360 -26.13 22.09 -41.96
C TRP A 360 -25.67 20.91 -41.08
N LEU A 361 -26.35 20.73 -39.95
CA LEU A 361 -26.14 19.59 -39.05
C LEU A 361 -27.18 18.51 -39.38
N TYR A 362 -26.72 17.34 -39.85
CA TYR A 362 -27.57 16.16 -39.99
C TYR A 362 -27.48 15.30 -38.73
N LEU A 363 -28.59 15.19 -38.00
CA LEU A 363 -28.74 14.22 -36.91
C LEU A 363 -29.50 12.99 -37.44
N PRO A 364 -29.03 11.76 -37.20
CA PRO A 364 -29.78 10.56 -37.56
C PRO A 364 -31.10 10.49 -36.78
N THR A 365 -32.15 10.00 -37.42
CA THR A 365 -33.50 9.81 -36.85
C THR A 365 -33.54 8.92 -35.60
N HIS A 366 -32.50 8.11 -35.34
CA HIS A 366 -32.39 7.27 -34.14
C HIS A 366 -32.20 8.08 -32.84
N PHE A 367 -31.70 9.31 -32.89
CA PHE A 367 -31.45 10.13 -31.70
C PHE A 367 -32.74 10.66 -31.03
N LEU A 368 -33.84 10.77 -31.80
CA LEU A 368 -35.14 11.24 -31.31
C LEU A 368 -35.95 10.13 -30.60
N ASN A 369 -35.64 8.85 -30.81
CA ASN A 369 -36.35 7.73 -30.19
C ASN A 369 -35.84 7.36 -28.78
N MET A 370 -34.76 7.99 -28.31
CA MET A 370 -34.26 7.79 -26.93
C MET A 370 -35.05 8.58 -25.88
N PHE A 371 -35.91 9.51 -26.29
CA PHE A 371 -36.82 10.22 -25.40
C PHE A 371 -38.26 9.81 -25.74
N GLY A 372 -38.88 9.01 -24.88
CA GLY A 372 -40.26 8.58 -25.06
C GLY A 372 -41.22 9.77 -25.23
N PRO A 373 -42.36 9.60 -25.92
CA PRO A 373 -43.31 10.68 -26.14
C PRO A 373 -43.94 11.12 -24.81
N GLY A 374 -43.56 12.29 -24.28
CA GLY A 374 -44.29 12.89 -23.16
C GLY A 374 -43.55 13.81 -22.17
N SER A 375 -42.25 14.10 -22.29
CA SER A 375 -41.56 14.91 -21.27
C SER A 375 -40.66 16.01 -21.85
N LEU A 376 -41.26 17.16 -22.20
CA LEU A 376 -40.54 18.43 -22.27
C LEU A 376 -41.46 19.56 -21.76
N PRO A 377 -41.15 20.23 -20.63
CA PRO A 377 -41.80 21.47 -20.24
C PRO A 377 -40.85 22.64 -20.56
N PHE A 378 -40.97 23.23 -21.74
CA PHE A 378 -40.45 24.58 -21.99
C PHE A 378 -41.37 25.34 -22.96
N GLU A 379 -42.07 26.34 -22.43
CA GLU A 379 -42.56 27.47 -23.21
C GLU A 379 -41.37 28.37 -23.55
N GLY A 380 -40.87 28.25 -24.77
CA GLY A 380 -39.86 29.14 -25.34
C GLY A 380 -39.85 28.94 -26.84
N LYS A 381 -40.46 29.85 -27.59
CA LYS A 381 -40.56 29.81 -29.06
C LYS A 381 -39.17 29.73 -29.70
N ILE A 382 -38.79 28.56 -30.19
CA ILE A 382 -37.82 28.41 -31.27
C ILE A 382 -38.61 27.97 -32.50
N LEU A 383 -38.76 28.88 -33.47
CA LEU A 383 -39.21 28.52 -34.81
C LEU A 383 -38.10 27.69 -35.47
N LEU A 384 -38.22 26.37 -35.44
CA LEU A 384 -37.57 25.49 -36.41
C LEU A 384 -38.54 25.27 -37.55
N GLY A 385 -38.30 25.92 -38.68
CA GLY A 385 -39.04 25.69 -39.91
C GLY A 385 -38.82 24.25 -40.37
N LEU A 386 -39.87 23.42 -40.32
CA LEU A 386 -39.94 22.21 -41.11
C LEU A 386 -40.00 22.60 -42.59
N ALA A 387 -38.85 22.61 -43.26
CA ALA A 387 -38.78 22.46 -44.71
C ALA A 387 -38.44 20.99 -44.99
N ALA A 388 -39.44 20.20 -45.34
CA ALA A 388 -39.26 18.87 -45.89
C ALA A 388 -38.56 18.99 -47.24
N THR A 389 -37.25 18.76 -47.28
CA THR A 389 -36.47 18.74 -48.53
C THR A 389 -36.28 17.28 -48.98
N TYR A 390 -37.36 16.67 -49.47
CA TYR A 390 -37.28 15.54 -50.40
C TYR A 390 -36.96 16.10 -51.79
N ALA A 391 -35.69 16.36 -52.07
CA ALA A 391 -35.25 16.69 -53.42
C ALA A 391 -33.75 16.50 -53.50
N LEU A 392 -33.26 15.27 -53.62
CA LEU A 392 -31.92 14.92 -54.15
C LEU A 392 -31.74 13.40 -54.24
N PHE A 393 -32.71 12.68 -54.81
CA PHE A 393 -32.46 11.35 -55.37
C PHE A 393 -33.23 11.23 -56.68
N GLY A 394 -32.70 10.44 -57.62
CA GLY A 394 -33.34 10.13 -58.89
C GLY A 394 -34.73 9.51 -58.69
N ASP A 395 -35.41 9.20 -59.79
CA ASP A 395 -36.76 8.63 -59.77
C ASP A 395 -36.90 7.56 -58.68
N ALA A 396 -37.84 7.77 -57.75
CA ALA A 396 -37.96 7.02 -56.51
C ALA A 396 -39.35 6.40 -56.40
N ILE A 397 -39.39 5.14 -55.99
CA ILE A 397 -40.62 4.40 -55.71
C ILE A 397 -40.73 4.26 -54.20
N MET A 398 -41.82 4.77 -53.65
CA MET A 398 -42.09 4.77 -52.21
C MET A 398 -43.40 4.02 -51.93
N VAL A 399 -43.42 3.20 -50.90
CA VAL A 399 -44.63 2.50 -50.43
C VAL A 399 -45.10 3.16 -49.14
N VAL A 400 -46.38 3.48 -49.05
CA VAL A 400 -46.98 4.12 -47.86
C VAL A 400 -48.21 3.32 -47.42
N PRO A 401 -48.25 2.79 -46.18
CA PRO A 401 -47.14 2.74 -45.21
C PRO A 401 -45.98 1.83 -45.68
N ASP A 402 -44.78 2.05 -45.15
CA ASP A 402 -43.57 1.24 -45.40
C ASP A 402 -43.70 -0.21 -44.89
N THR A 403 -44.64 -0.44 -43.98
CA THR A 403 -45.03 -1.76 -43.48
C THR A 403 -46.53 -1.98 -43.71
N ILE A 404 -46.89 -2.96 -44.53
CA ILE A 404 -48.30 -3.32 -44.79
C ILE A 404 -48.66 -4.56 -43.97
N ARG A 405 -49.78 -4.53 -43.24
CA ARG A 405 -50.33 -5.71 -42.55
C ARG A 405 -51.45 -6.34 -43.37
N GLY A 406 -51.65 -7.65 -43.20
CA GLY A 406 -52.74 -8.38 -43.84
C GLY A 406 -54.10 -7.69 -43.70
N GLY A 407 -54.74 -7.40 -44.83
CA GLY A 407 -56.04 -6.72 -44.90
C GLY A 407 -55.96 -5.19 -45.00
N MET A 408 -54.77 -4.58 -44.99
CA MET A 408 -54.58 -3.16 -45.32
C MET A 408 -54.24 -2.99 -46.80
N ASN A 409 -54.79 -1.92 -47.39
CA ASN A 409 -54.34 -1.44 -48.70
C ASN A 409 -53.16 -0.50 -48.49
N GLY A 410 -52.06 -0.76 -49.19
CA GLY A 410 -50.92 0.15 -49.27
C GLY A 410 -51.03 1.04 -50.50
N THR A 411 -50.27 2.11 -50.55
CA THR A 411 -50.16 2.98 -51.72
C THR A 411 -48.73 2.95 -52.24
N VAL A 412 -48.54 2.64 -53.53
CA VAL A 412 -47.26 2.90 -54.22
C VAL A 412 -47.30 4.30 -54.77
N ILE A 413 -46.32 5.11 -54.40
CA ILE A 413 -46.11 6.45 -54.93
C ILE A 413 -44.83 6.41 -55.75
N VAL A 414 -44.93 6.77 -57.02
CA VAL A 414 -43.77 6.94 -57.89
C VAL A 414 -43.49 8.42 -58.04
N ASN A 415 -42.31 8.86 -57.63
CA ASN A 415 -41.85 10.23 -57.78
C ASN A 415 -40.77 10.30 -58.86
N LYS A 416 -40.93 11.16 -59.85
CA LYS A 416 -39.89 11.46 -60.84
C LYS A 416 -39.14 12.75 -60.50
N ALA A 417 -37.86 12.77 -60.81
CA ALA A 417 -37.01 13.95 -60.67
C ALA A 417 -37.47 15.08 -61.62
N LEU A 418 -37.91 14.73 -62.83
CA LEU A 418 -38.45 15.64 -63.85
C LEU A 418 -39.93 15.35 -64.14
N PRO A 419 -40.75 16.36 -64.53
CA PRO A 419 -42.13 16.13 -64.93
C PRO A 419 -42.21 15.13 -66.10
N ALA A 420 -43.21 14.25 -66.10
CA ALA A 420 -43.43 13.33 -67.20
C ALA A 420 -43.67 14.12 -68.51
N GLY A 421 -43.06 13.67 -69.60
CA GLY A 421 -43.17 14.31 -70.91
C GLY A 421 -44.58 14.21 -71.52
N PRO A 422 -44.78 14.76 -72.73
CA PRO A 422 -46.06 14.73 -73.43
C PRO A 422 -46.63 13.31 -73.55
N GLY A 423 -47.87 13.09 -73.11
CA GLY A 423 -48.52 11.78 -73.04
C GLY A 423 -48.41 11.04 -71.70
N GLY A 424 -47.70 11.59 -70.71
CA GLY A 424 -47.48 10.93 -69.41
C GLY A 424 -46.49 9.76 -69.50
N MET A 425 -46.30 9.05 -68.39
CA MET A 425 -45.39 7.90 -68.31
C MET A 425 -45.99 6.80 -67.46
N ASP A 426 -46.09 5.60 -68.02
CA ASP A 426 -46.42 4.39 -67.26
C ASP A 426 -45.14 3.73 -66.76
N ILE A 427 -45.06 3.54 -65.44
CA ILE A 427 -43.93 2.87 -64.80
C ILE A 427 -44.38 1.48 -64.40
N GLY A 428 -43.68 0.45 -64.89
CA GLY A 428 -43.98 -0.93 -64.57
C GLY A 428 -43.67 -1.19 -63.09
N ILE A 429 -44.62 -1.77 -62.35
CA ILE A 429 -44.41 -2.16 -60.95
C ILE A 429 -44.43 -3.68 -60.87
N VAL A 430 -43.34 -4.26 -60.36
CA VAL A 430 -43.23 -5.69 -60.11
C VAL A 430 -43.15 -5.91 -58.60
N CYS A 431 -44.07 -6.72 -58.08
CA CYS A 431 -43.98 -7.24 -56.73
C CYS A 431 -43.74 -8.75 -56.81
N THR A 432 -42.68 -9.20 -56.15
CA THR A 432 -42.30 -10.62 -56.11
C THR A 432 -42.94 -11.37 -54.94
N ASP A 433 -43.65 -10.66 -54.04
CA ASP A 433 -44.39 -11.30 -52.95
C ASP A 433 -45.73 -11.85 -53.49
N PRO A 434 -45.95 -13.19 -53.47
CA PRO A 434 -47.17 -13.80 -54.00
C PRO A 434 -48.45 -13.41 -53.22
N HIS A 435 -48.33 -12.75 -52.07
CA HIS A 435 -49.44 -12.30 -51.23
C HIS A 435 -49.80 -10.82 -51.40
N VAL A 436 -49.04 -10.07 -52.21
CA VAL A 436 -49.29 -8.65 -52.51
C VAL A 436 -49.58 -8.49 -54.00
N THR A 437 -50.78 -8.06 -54.34
CA THR A 437 -51.13 -7.68 -55.71
C THR A 437 -50.82 -6.21 -55.91
N ALA A 438 -49.78 -5.94 -56.72
CA ALA A 438 -49.41 -4.60 -57.18
C ALA A 438 -50.06 -4.28 -58.54
N PRO A 439 -50.33 -3.00 -58.85
CA PRO A 439 -50.82 -2.63 -60.18
C PRO A 439 -49.70 -2.87 -61.20
N ALA A 440 -50.02 -3.41 -62.37
CA ALA A 440 -49.00 -3.71 -63.38
C ALA A 440 -48.22 -2.47 -63.83
N THR A 441 -48.88 -1.30 -63.84
CA THR A 441 -48.25 0.00 -64.08
C THR A 441 -48.82 1.07 -63.14
N VAL A 442 -48.01 2.08 -62.83
CA VAL A 442 -48.46 3.34 -62.21
C VAL A 442 -48.24 4.47 -63.21
N ASN A 443 -49.33 5.14 -63.59
CA ASN A 443 -49.28 6.28 -64.49
C ASN A 443 -48.81 7.54 -63.73
N VAL A 444 -47.80 8.21 -64.28
CA VAL A 444 -47.42 9.59 -63.94
C VAL A 444 -47.97 10.48 -65.05
N PRO A 445 -49.01 11.29 -64.78
CA PRO A 445 -49.63 12.12 -65.81
C PRO A 445 -48.65 13.13 -66.43
N GLU A 446 -48.90 13.54 -67.67
CA GLU A 446 -48.12 14.58 -68.35
C GLU A 446 -47.96 15.83 -67.47
N GLY A 447 -46.73 16.33 -67.34
CA GLY A 447 -46.41 17.49 -66.51
C GLY A 447 -46.43 17.24 -65.00
N ALA A 448 -46.84 16.05 -64.54
CA ALA A 448 -46.77 15.66 -63.14
C ALA A 448 -45.42 15.01 -62.81
N LYS A 449 -44.98 15.15 -61.56
CA LYS A 449 -43.82 14.45 -61.01
C LYS A 449 -44.21 13.23 -60.16
N ARG A 450 -45.51 12.94 -60.04
CA ARG A 450 -46.03 11.96 -59.07
C ARG A 450 -47.15 11.13 -59.68
N GLY A 451 -46.98 9.81 -59.63
CA GLY A 451 -48.01 8.80 -59.92
C GLY A 451 -48.34 8.02 -58.65
N VAL A 452 -49.57 7.51 -58.56
CA VAL A 452 -50.07 6.79 -57.37
C VAL A 452 -50.81 5.52 -57.79
N GLY A 453 -50.42 4.38 -57.23
CA GLY A 453 -51.04 3.06 -57.41
C GLY A 453 -51.47 2.44 -56.08
N THR A 454 -52.41 1.50 -56.11
CA THR A 454 -52.92 0.82 -54.90
C THR A 454 -52.38 -0.59 -54.81
N LEU A 455 -51.89 -0.99 -53.63
CA LEU A 455 -51.49 -2.37 -53.30
C LEU A 455 -52.62 -3.04 -52.53
N THR A 456 -52.91 -4.29 -52.88
CA THR A 456 -53.91 -5.12 -52.20
C THR A 456 -53.23 -6.36 -51.63
N THR A 457 -53.50 -6.69 -50.37
CA THR A 457 -52.92 -7.86 -49.66
C THR A 457 -54.01 -8.90 -49.36
N THR A 458 -53.70 -10.19 -49.40
CA THR A 458 -54.72 -11.25 -49.32
C THR A 458 -54.76 -12.12 -48.04
N LEU A 459 -53.82 -12.09 -47.07
CA LEU A 459 -53.79 -13.00 -45.88
C LEU A 459 -53.09 -12.42 -44.60
N PRO A 460 -53.11 -13.07 -43.38
CA PRO A 460 -53.42 -12.53 -42.01
C PRO A 460 -52.26 -11.79 -41.23
N PRO A 461 -52.42 -11.33 -39.96
CA PRO A 461 -51.83 -10.07 -39.45
C PRO A 461 -50.41 -10.20 -38.85
N THR A 462 -49.47 -10.78 -39.59
CA THR A 462 -48.04 -10.68 -39.24
C THR A 462 -47.38 -9.58 -40.09
N PRO A 463 -46.71 -8.58 -39.48
CA PRO A 463 -45.98 -7.55 -40.22
C PRO A 463 -44.90 -8.18 -41.10
N ARG A 464 -44.82 -7.76 -42.37
CA ARG A 464 -43.81 -8.26 -43.32
C ARG A 464 -43.28 -7.09 -44.17
N HIS A 465 -42.00 -7.14 -44.53
CA HIS A 465 -41.37 -6.19 -45.43
C HIS A 465 -41.64 -6.63 -46.88
N VAL A 466 -42.21 -5.76 -47.72
CA VAL A 466 -42.62 -6.10 -49.09
C VAL A 466 -41.58 -5.57 -50.09
N PRO A 467 -40.86 -6.43 -50.84
CA PRO A 467 -39.98 -5.98 -51.91
C PRO A 467 -40.82 -5.53 -53.12
N ILE A 468 -40.65 -4.27 -53.55
CA ILE A 468 -41.27 -3.72 -54.77
C ILE A 468 -40.17 -3.08 -55.59
N GLN A 469 -40.08 -3.45 -56.87
CA GLN A 469 -39.19 -2.84 -57.85
C GLN A 469 -40.03 -2.20 -58.95
N GLY A 470 -39.55 -1.11 -59.53
CA GLY A 470 -40.11 -0.59 -60.77
C GLY A 470 -39.06 -0.48 -61.85
N SER A 471 -39.50 -0.73 -63.07
CA SER A 471 -38.67 -0.66 -64.27
C SER A 471 -39.23 0.39 -65.21
N ASP A 472 -38.35 1.26 -65.71
CA ASP A 472 -38.71 2.20 -66.77
C ASP A 472 -38.85 1.43 -68.11
N PRO A 473 -39.81 1.79 -68.97
CA PRO A 473 -39.88 1.25 -70.33
C PRO A 473 -38.63 1.65 -71.13
N PRO A 474 -38.25 0.85 -72.15
CA PRO A 474 -36.89 0.84 -72.69
C PRO A 474 -36.57 2.11 -73.49
N SER A 475 -35.90 3.07 -72.85
CA SER A 475 -35.16 4.12 -73.54
C SER A 475 -33.67 3.80 -73.53
N GLY A 476 -33.23 2.94 -74.46
CA GLY A 476 -31.91 2.96 -75.12
C GLY A 476 -30.59 3.01 -74.33
N TYR A 477 -30.59 2.99 -72.99
CA TYR A 477 -29.39 2.93 -72.17
C TYR A 477 -29.29 1.54 -71.55
N HIS A 478 -28.21 0.83 -71.88
CA HIS A 478 -27.85 -0.44 -71.27
C HIS A 478 -27.72 -0.27 -69.75
N ALA A 479 -28.70 -0.79 -69.01
CA ALA A 479 -28.48 -1.12 -67.62
C ALA A 479 -27.74 -2.45 -67.60
N ASP A 480 -26.49 -2.43 -67.14
CA ASP A 480 -25.77 -3.64 -66.74
C ASP A 480 -26.66 -4.42 -65.77
N SER A 481 -26.86 -5.69 -66.08
CA SER A 481 -27.58 -6.65 -65.27
C SER A 481 -26.92 -6.77 -63.90
N PHE A 482 -27.53 -6.11 -62.90
CA PHE A 482 -27.26 -6.39 -61.50
C PHE A 482 -27.68 -7.82 -61.20
N PHE A 483 -26.72 -8.69 -60.93
CA PHE A 483 -26.96 -10.02 -60.38
C PHE A 483 -27.46 -9.83 -58.94
N ASP A 484 -28.73 -10.17 -58.68
CA ASP A 484 -29.26 -10.29 -57.33
C ASP A 484 -28.57 -11.48 -56.63
N VAL A 485 -27.54 -11.17 -55.84
CA VAL A 485 -26.90 -12.08 -54.89
C VAL A 485 -27.70 -12.00 -53.59
N PHE A 486 -28.63 -12.93 -53.36
CA PHE A 486 -29.03 -13.27 -51.99
C PHE A 486 -27.83 -13.94 -51.31
N ILE A 487 -27.68 -14.03 -49.98
CA ILE A 487 -26.68 -14.94 -49.38
C ILE A 487 -27.44 -15.84 -48.42
N GLU A 488 -27.35 -17.15 -48.62
CA GLU A 488 -27.70 -18.12 -47.59
C GLU A 488 -26.40 -18.35 -46.81
N VAL A 489 -26.24 -17.59 -45.71
CA VAL A 489 -25.12 -17.82 -44.80
C VAL A 489 -25.47 -19.08 -44.03
N ASP A 490 -25.02 -20.22 -44.53
CA ASP A 490 -25.11 -21.47 -43.79
C ASP A 490 -24.11 -21.42 -42.62
N LEU A 491 -24.55 -20.89 -41.48
CA LEU A 491 -23.84 -21.01 -40.20
C LEU A 491 -24.13 -22.36 -39.51
N THR A 492 -24.91 -23.26 -40.11
CA THR A 492 -25.34 -24.53 -39.49
C THR A 492 -24.25 -25.60 -39.48
N GLY A 493 -23.12 -25.35 -40.15
CA GLY A 493 -21.95 -26.24 -40.18
C GLY A 493 -20.98 -26.11 -39.00
N PHE A 494 -21.17 -25.16 -38.08
CA PHE A 494 -20.26 -25.04 -36.94
C PHE A 494 -20.59 -26.07 -35.84
N PRO A 495 -19.57 -26.77 -35.28
CA PRO A 495 -19.73 -27.67 -34.14
C PRO A 495 -20.37 -26.95 -32.93
N PRO A 496 -20.84 -27.68 -31.89
CA PRO A 496 -21.51 -27.11 -30.71
C PRO A 496 -20.85 -25.84 -30.16
N PRO A 497 -21.61 -24.95 -29.49
CA PRO A 497 -21.15 -23.61 -29.11
C PRO A 497 -19.77 -23.69 -28.47
N ILE A 498 -18.86 -22.90 -29.03
CA ILE A 498 -17.47 -22.81 -28.60
C ILE A 498 -17.47 -22.42 -27.11
N GLN A 499 -17.05 -23.33 -26.24
CA GLN A 499 -16.87 -23.03 -24.82
C GLN A 499 -15.47 -22.47 -24.57
N THR A 500 -15.39 -21.23 -24.07
CA THR A 500 -14.12 -20.58 -23.73
C THR A 500 -14.21 -19.97 -22.33
N PRO A 501 -13.24 -20.21 -21.42
CA PRO A 501 -13.25 -19.56 -20.11
C PRO A 501 -12.92 -18.06 -20.21
N ILE A 502 -13.38 -17.25 -19.26
CA ILE A 502 -12.95 -15.85 -19.10
C ILE A 502 -11.40 -15.73 -19.14
N GLY A 503 -10.91 -14.74 -19.88
CA GLY A 503 -9.47 -14.53 -20.14
C GLY A 503 -8.87 -15.52 -21.17
N GLY A 504 -9.66 -16.45 -21.69
CA GLY A 504 -9.30 -17.29 -22.82
C GLY A 504 -9.63 -16.63 -24.17
N THR A 505 -9.31 -17.31 -25.26
CA THR A 505 -9.55 -16.81 -26.62
C THR A 505 -10.56 -17.69 -27.35
N ALA A 506 -11.70 -17.10 -27.74
CA ALA A 506 -12.74 -17.78 -28.50
C ALA A 506 -12.48 -17.60 -30.02
N PRO A 507 -12.30 -18.69 -30.80
CA PRO A 507 -12.17 -18.59 -32.24
C PRO A 507 -13.55 -18.38 -32.90
N LEU A 508 -14.00 -17.13 -33.00
CA LEU A 508 -15.26 -16.80 -33.69
C LEU A 508 -15.09 -17.02 -35.19
N LYS A 509 -16.03 -17.71 -35.83
CA LYS A 509 -15.94 -18.07 -37.25
C LYS A 509 -17.17 -17.63 -38.02
N ALA A 510 -16.95 -17.19 -39.26
CA ALA A 510 -17.99 -16.90 -40.24
C ALA A 510 -17.55 -17.46 -41.60
N GLN A 511 -18.47 -18.06 -42.35
CA GLN A 511 -18.20 -18.54 -43.70
C GLN A 511 -18.94 -17.68 -44.73
N LEU A 512 -18.22 -17.22 -45.75
CA LEU A 512 -18.74 -16.42 -46.84
C LEU A 512 -18.75 -17.25 -48.13
N LEU A 513 -19.95 -17.49 -48.65
CA LEU A 513 -20.18 -18.27 -49.86
C LEU A 513 -20.89 -17.43 -50.92
N GLU A 514 -20.57 -17.67 -52.18
CA GLU A 514 -21.25 -17.09 -53.32
C GLU A 514 -22.62 -17.74 -53.54
N MET A 515 -23.62 -16.90 -53.69
CA MET A 515 -25.00 -17.29 -54.01
C MET A 515 -25.10 -18.00 -55.35
N GLY A 516 -25.86 -19.09 -55.38
CA GLY A 516 -26.12 -19.86 -56.61
C GLY A 516 -25.04 -20.88 -56.96
N THR A 517 -23.77 -20.62 -56.66
CA THR A 517 -22.67 -21.58 -56.86
C THR A 517 -22.31 -22.35 -55.59
N GLY A 518 -22.53 -21.74 -54.41
CA GLY A 518 -22.02 -22.24 -53.13
C GLY A 518 -20.49 -22.18 -53.03
N ALA A 519 -19.82 -21.48 -53.96
CA ALA A 519 -18.37 -21.39 -53.98
C ALA A 519 -17.86 -20.49 -52.84
N PRO A 520 -16.74 -20.83 -52.19
CA PRO A 520 -16.17 -20.01 -51.13
C PRO A 520 -15.63 -18.67 -51.67
N ILE A 521 -15.97 -17.56 -51.01
CA ILE A 521 -15.43 -16.25 -51.36
C ILE A 521 -14.20 -15.98 -50.49
N ARG A 522 -13.01 -16.02 -51.10
CA ARG A 522 -11.71 -15.92 -50.44
C ARG A 522 -11.20 -14.47 -50.32
N ASP A 523 -10.34 -14.24 -49.32
CA ASP A 523 -9.58 -13.02 -49.05
C ASP A 523 -10.49 -11.77 -48.83
N GLN A 524 -11.72 -11.99 -48.35
CA GLN A 524 -12.68 -10.93 -48.06
C GLN A 524 -12.68 -10.55 -46.58
N PRO A 525 -12.73 -9.25 -46.24
CA PRO A 525 -12.78 -8.79 -44.85
C PRO A 525 -14.17 -8.96 -44.24
N VAL A 526 -14.26 -9.69 -43.13
CA VAL A 526 -15.48 -9.85 -42.33
C VAL A 526 -15.29 -9.18 -40.97
N LEU A 527 -16.17 -8.24 -40.63
CA LEU A 527 -16.21 -7.55 -39.34
C LEU A 527 -16.96 -8.40 -38.30
N PHE A 528 -16.33 -8.67 -37.17
CA PHE A 528 -16.92 -9.35 -36.02
C PHE A 528 -17.30 -8.33 -34.93
N SER A 529 -18.49 -8.46 -34.37
CA SER A 529 -19.02 -7.63 -33.28
C SER A 529 -19.57 -8.51 -32.14
N PRO A 530 -18.70 -9.07 -31.28
CA PRO A 530 -19.09 -9.84 -30.11
C PRO A 530 -19.75 -8.95 -29.06
N ASP A 531 -20.84 -9.43 -28.46
CA ASP A 531 -21.66 -8.72 -27.47
C ASP A 531 -22.18 -7.34 -27.93
N GLY A 532 -22.23 -7.11 -29.25
CA GLY A 532 -22.59 -5.82 -29.84
C GLY A 532 -21.47 -4.78 -29.83
N ASP A 533 -20.31 -5.09 -29.23
CA ASP A 533 -19.13 -4.24 -29.25
C ASP A 533 -18.36 -4.45 -30.57
N PRO A 534 -17.76 -3.41 -31.17
CA PRO A 534 -16.93 -3.56 -32.37
C PRO A 534 -15.68 -4.39 -32.04
N GLY A 535 -15.63 -5.64 -32.48
CA GLY A 535 -14.57 -6.60 -32.13
C GLY A 535 -13.34 -6.45 -33.01
N GLY A 536 -13.46 -6.70 -34.32
CA GLY A 536 -12.33 -6.66 -35.24
C GLY A 536 -12.65 -7.25 -36.61
N VAL A 537 -11.68 -7.25 -37.52
CA VAL A 537 -11.82 -7.78 -38.89
C VAL A 537 -10.98 -9.05 -39.04
N ALA A 538 -11.53 -10.08 -39.69
CA ALA A 538 -10.78 -11.25 -40.14
C ALA A 538 -11.05 -11.49 -41.63
N PHE A 539 -10.07 -12.06 -42.33
CA PHE A 539 -10.18 -12.35 -43.76
C PHE A 539 -10.58 -13.80 -44.00
N THR A 540 -11.42 -14.03 -45.01
CA THR A 540 -11.83 -15.37 -45.40
C THR A 540 -10.68 -16.15 -46.04
N ASP A 541 -10.49 -17.40 -45.64
CA ASP A 541 -9.50 -18.31 -46.23
C ASP A 541 -9.97 -18.91 -47.57
N ALA A 542 -9.24 -19.91 -48.08
CA ALA A 542 -9.61 -20.61 -49.33
C ALA A 542 -10.93 -21.40 -49.25
N ALA A 543 -11.43 -21.69 -48.05
CA ALA A 543 -12.74 -22.29 -47.82
C ALA A 543 -13.83 -21.23 -47.53
N GLY A 544 -13.50 -19.94 -47.67
CA GLY A 544 -14.40 -18.83 -47.40
C GLY A 544 -14.58 -18.55 -45.92
N ILE A 545 -13.73 -19.11 -45.04
CA ILE A 545 -13.91 -18.99 -43.58
C ILE A 545 -13.04 -17.86 -43.04
N ALA A 546 -13.67 -16.86 -42.43
CA ALA A 546 -13.00 -15.87 -41.61
C ALA A 546 -13.00 -16.35 -40.15
N THR A 547 -11.83 -16.37 -39.50
CA THR A 547 -11.69 -16.72 -38.07
C THR A 547 -11.11 -15.54 -37.29
N PHE A 548 -11.86 -15.03 -36.34
CA PHE A 548 -11.46 -13.95 -35.43
C PHE A 548 -11.17 -14.50 -34.03
N ALA A 549 -9.96 -14.27 -33.54
CA ALA A 549 -9.52 -14.70 -32.21
C ALA A 549 -9.97 -13.67 -31.16
N TYR A 550 -11.17 -13.85 -30.61
CA TYR A 550 -11.75 -12.93 -29.64
C TYR A 550 -11.25 -13.23 -28.21
N PRO A 551 -10.46 -12.34 -27.57
CA PRO A 551 -10.15 -12.48 -26.15
C PRO A 551 -11.43 -12.27 -25.35
N THR A 552 -11.80 -13.23 -24.52
CA THR A 552 -13.05 -13.20 -23.74
C THR A 552 -12.86 -12.35 -22.47
N PRO A 553 -13.39 -11.11 -22.41
CA PRO A 553 -13.20 -10.26 -21.24
C PRO A 553 -14.00 -10.78 -20.06
N GLU A 554 -13.61 -10.37 -18.84
CA GLU A 554 -14.40 -10.63 -17.64
C GLU A 554 -15.78 -9.95 -17.70
N ARG A 555 -15.84 -8.78 -18.36
CA ARG A 555 -17.10 -8.04 -18.60
C ARG A 555 -18.10 -8.95 -19.30
N GLY A 556 -19.27 -9.12 -18.68
CA GLY A 556 -20.36 -9.99 -19.15
C GLY A 556 -20.46 -11.34 -18.43
N GLY A 557 -19.44 -11.74 -17.64
CA GLY A 557 -19.45 -12.99 -16.87
C GLY A 557 -19.55 -14.27 -17.73
N PRO A 558 -19.68 -15.43 -17.09
CA PRO A 558 -19.98 -16.67 -17.79
C PRO A 558 -21.43 -16.72 -18.29
N GLY A 559 -21.65 -17.42 -19.40
CA GLY A 559 -22.94 -17.58 -20.04
C GLY A 559 -22.82 -17.59 -21.57
N THR A 560 -23.94 -17.84 -22.23
CA THR A 560 -24.05 -17.75 -23.69
C THR A 560 -24.02 -16.29 -24.12
N ARG A 561 -23.14 -15.99 -25.07
CA ARG A 561 -22.86 -14.66 -25.61
C ARG A 561 -23.14 -14.60 -27.10
N GLY A 562 -23.59 -13.47 -27.58
CA GLY A 562 -23.88 -13.26 -29.00
C GLY A 562 -22.69 -12.66 -29.74
N PHE A 563 -22.56 -12.91 -31.04
CA PHE A 563 -21.72 -12.10 -31.91
C PHE A 563 -22.35 -11.95 -33.29
N ARG A 564 -22.06 -10.81 -33.93
CA ARG A 564 -22.45 -10.55 -35.31
C ARG A 564 -21.23 -10.57 -36.23
N ALA A 565 -21.33 -11.25 -37.37
CA ALA A 565 -20.37 -11.15 -38.45
C ALA A 565 -20.98 -10.34 -39.60
N THR A 566 -20.28 -9.31 -40.09
CA THR A 566 -20.74 -8.40 -41.14
C THR A 566 -19.71 -8.31 -42.25
N TYR A 567 -20.10 -8.67 -43.46
CA TYR A 567 -19.36 -8.36 -44.69
C TYR A 567 -19.98 -7.11 -45.30
N LEU A 568 -19.19 -6.06 -45.53
CA LEU A 568 -19.69 -4.78 -46.04
C LEU A 568 -19.94 -4.75 -47.54
N GLY A 569 -19.63 -5.85 -48.25
CA GLY A 569 -19.67 -5.89 -49.70
C GLY A 569 -18.44 -5.24 -50.34
N LEU A 570 -18.30 -5.45 -51.64
CA LEU A 570 -17.40 -4.69 -52.51
C LEU A 570 -18.25 -4.01 -53.57
N PRO A 571 -18.08 -2.70 -53.83
CA PRO A 571 -18.77 -2.02 -54.91
C PRO A 571 -18.62 -2.82 -56.21
N PHE A 572 -19.75 -3.16 -56.84
CA PHE A 572 -19.83 -3.84 -58.13
C PHE A 572 -19.39 -5.33 -58.16
N GLN A 573 -19.14 -5.98 -57.01
CA GLN A 573 -18.89 -7.43 -56.94
C GLN A 573 -19.88 -8.17 -56.04
N TYR A 574 -20.01 -7.75 -54.78
CA TYR A 574 -20.81 -8.47 -53.78
C TYR A 574 -21.55 -7.49 -52.88
N HIS A 575 -22.79 -7.82 -52.51
CA HIS A 575 -23.60 -7.05 -51.57
C HIS A 575 -23.13 -7.23 -50.11
N ASN A 576 -23.56 -6.33 -49.24
CA ASN A 576 -23.34 -6.46 -47.80
C ASN A 576 -24.22 -7.58 -47.23
N VAL A 577 -23.68 -8.33 -46.26
CA VAL A 577 -24.42 -9.37 -45.53
C VAL A 577 -24.03 -9.37 -44.06
N MET A 578 -24.97 -9.75 -43.20
CA MET A 578 -24.74 -9.93 -41.77
C MET A 578 -25.33 -11.25 -41.28
N ALA A 579 -24.69 -11.84 -40.26
CA ALA A 579 -25.18 -13.04 -39.61
C ALA A 579 -24.90 -12.97 -38.09
N ASP A 580 -25.83 -13.48 -37.30
CA ASP A 580 -25.75 -13.53 -35.83
C ASP A 580 -25.52 -14.98 -35.38
N SER A 581 -24.70 -15.18 -34.36
CA SER A 581 -24.43 -16.48 -33.74
C SER A 581 -24.10 -16.33 -32.26
N THR A 582 -23.90 -17.45 -31.56
CA THR A 582 -23.59 -17.47 -30.13
C THR A 582 -22.35 -18.32 -29.81
N PHE A 583 -21.67 -17.99 -28.72
CA PHE A 583 -20.60 -18.77 -28.12
C PHE A 583 -20.77 -18.81 -26.60
N ASP A 584 -20.23 -19.81 -25.92
CA ASP A 584 -20.40 -19.95 -24.47
C ASP A 584 -19.12 -19.52 -23.75
N VAL A 585 -19.28 -18.63 -22.77
CA VAL A 585 -18.20 -18.24 -21.85
C VAL A 585 -18.35 -19.00 -20.55
N SER A 586 -17.30 -19.69 -20.10
CA SER A 586 -17.27 -20.37 -18.80
C SER A 586 -16.48 -19.58 -17.74
N ALA A 587 -16.64 -19.92 -16.47
CA ALA A 587 -15.86 -19.33 -15.39
C ALA A 587 -14.36 -19.60 -15.58
N ALA A 588 -13.51 -18.61 -15.27
CA ALA A 588 -12.07 -18.76 -15.43
C ALA A 588 -11.48 -19.70 -14.36
N PRO A 589 -10.62 -20.67 -14.73
CA PRO A 589 -9.80 -21.36 -13.77
C PRO A 589 -8.84 -20.38 -13.07
N THR A 590 -8.65 -20.58 -11.77
CA THR A 590 -7.82 -19.72 -10.92
C THR A 590 -6.69 -20.50 -10.27
N SER A 591 -5.65 -19.77 -9.86
CA SER A 591 -4.55 -20.29 -9.04
C SER A 591 -4.31 -19.36 -7.86
N LEU A 592 -4.01 -19.94 -6.71
CA LEU A 592 -3.66 -19.21 -5.50
C LEU A 592 -2.25 -19.59 -5.05
N TYR A 593 -1.39 -18.59 -4.94
CA TYR A 593 0.00 -18.75 -4.52
C TYR A 593 0.18 -18.20 -3.11
N VAL A 594 0.71 -19.02 -2.19
CA VAL A 594 0.93 -18.65 -0.79
C VAL A 594 2.43 -18.63 -0.50
N LEU A 595 2.87 -17.66 0.29
CA LEU A 595 4.28 -17.52 0.65
C LEU A 595 4.58 -18.15 2.01
N ASP A 596 5.74 -18.81 2.10
CA ASP A 596 6.31 -19.22 3.38
C ASP A 596 6.54 -18.00 4.28
N ARG A 597 6.44 -18.24 5.59
CA ARG A 597 6.63 -17.23 6.62
C ARG A 597 7.46 -17.76 7.76
N THR A 598 8.17 -16.85 8.41
CA THR A 598 8.87 -17.10 9.67
C THR A 598 8.48 -15.99 10.64
N GLY A 599 8.24 -16.34 11.89
CA GLY A 599 7.96 -15.37 12.94
C GLY A 599 8.02 -16.00 14.33
N THR A 600 8.06 -15.19 15.37
CA THR A 600 8.20 -15.66 16.76
C THR A 600 6.83 -15.84 17.41
N ILE A 601 6.67 -16.86 18.24
CA ILE A 601 5.44 -17.12 18.98
C ILE A 601 5.10 -15.92 19.89
N GLY A 602 3.85 -15.48 19.84
CA GLY A 602 3.32 -14.29 20.52
C GLY A 602 3.48 -12.99 19.74
N GLU A 603 4.19 -12.99 18.60
CA GLU A 603 4.38 -11.81 17.75
C GLU A 603 3.46 -11.85 16.51
N PRO A 604 3.08 -10.68 15.97
CA PRO A 604 2.28 -10.61 14.75
C PRO A 604 3.09 -11.02 13.51
N VAL A 605 2.46 -11.72 12.58
CA VAL A 605 2.96 -12.06 11.26
C VAL A 605 1.90 -11.74 10.20
N ILE A 606 2.33 -11.30 9.02
CA ILE A 606 1.44 -11.08 7.87
C ILE A 606 1.50 -12.30 6.97
N LEU A 607 0.43 -13.10 6.97
CA LEU A 607 0.24 -14.20 6.05
C LEU A 607 -0.22 -13.64 4.70
N ARG A 608 0.33 -14.15 3.60
CA ARG A 608 0.10 -13.56 2.26
C ARG A 608 -0.24 -14.60 1.22
N ALA A 609 -1.26 -14.29 0.44
CA ALA A 609 -1.67 -15.03 -0.74
C ALA A 609 -1.77 -14.12 -1.98
N TYR A 610 -1.68 -14.72 -3.16
CA TYR A 610 -1.86 -14.06 -4.45
C TYR A 610 -2.83 -14.86 -5.31
N LEU A 611 -3.90 -14.23 -5.78
CA LEU A 611 -4.94 -14.84 -6.61
C LEU A 611 -4.86 -14.32 -8.05
N ARG A 612 -4.81 -15.23 -9.01
CA ARG A 612 -4.83 -14.90 -10.45
C ARG A 612 -5.57 -15.93 -11.28
N ARG A 613 -5.99 -15.53 -12.48
CA ARG A 613 -6.45 -16.45 -13.52
C ARG A 613 -5.28 -17.27 -14.07
N THR A 614 -5.55 -18.51 -14.47
CA THR A 614 -4.55 -19.34 -15.17
C THR A 614 -4.62 -19.22 -16.69
N THR A 615 -5.70 -18.63 -17.22
CA THR A 615 -5.91 -18.45 -18.67
C THR A 615 -4.97 -17.41 -19.27
N ASP A 616 -4.78 -16.28 -18.58
CA ASP A 616 -4.00 -15.14 -19.07
C ASP A 616 -3.07 -14.53 -18.00
N LEU A 617 -2.95 -15.17 -16.84
CA LEU A 617 -2.15 -14.72 -15.70
C LEU A 617 -2.58 -13.37 -15.09
N ALA A 618 -3.77 -12.85 -15.44
CA ALA A 618 -4.29 -11.62 -14.88
C ALA A 618 -4.60 -11.76 -13.39
N TRP A 619 -4.19 -10.76 -12.60
CA TRP A 619 -4.48 -10.67 -11.18
C TRP A 619 -5.97 -10.41 -10.94
N ILE A 620 -6.52 -11.05 -9.90
CA ILE A 620 -7.94 -10.94 -9.57
C ILE A 620 -8.10 -10.08 -8.31
N ALA A 621 -8.67 -8.89 -8.46
CA ALA A 621 -8.90 -7.93 -7.38
C ALA A 621 -10.29 -8.06 -6.75
N GLY A 622 -10.44 -7.61 -5.50
CA GLY A 622 -11.71 -7.49 -4.80
C GLY A 622 -12.34 -8.81 -4.34
N ARG A 623 -11.61 -9.94 -4.41
CA ARG A 623 -12.13 -11.26 -4.03
C ARG A 623 -11.69 -11.64 -2.63
N THR A 624 -12.61 -12.26 -1.89
CA THR A 624 -12.33 -12.73 -0.53
C THR A 624 -11.69 -14.10 -0.57
N VAL A 625 -10.57 -14.27 0.14
CA VAL A 625 -9.91 -15.55 0.37
C VAL A 625 -9.90 -15.87 1.86
N GLY A 626 -10.02 -17.16 2.21
CA GLY A 626 -10.00 -17.64 3.59
C GLY A 626 -8.59 -18.06 4.02
N GLY A 627 -8.08 -17.50 5.12
CA GLY A 627 -6.80 -17.90 5.70
C GLY A 627 -6.96 -18.97 6.78
N HIS A 628 -6.05 -19.94 6.78
CA HIS A 628 -6.05 -21.07 7.69
C HIS A 628 -4.63 -21.35 8.20
N ILE A 629 -4.54 -21.79 9.47
CA ILE A 629 -3.33 -22.36 10.08
C ILE A 629 -3.66 -23.76 10.60
N ASP A 630 -2.93 -24.78 10.16
CA ASP A 630 -3.15 -26.19 10.52
C ASP A 630 -4.62 -26.62 10.35
N ALA A 631 -5.20 -26.27 9.20
CA ALA A 631 -6.62 -26.46 8.84
C ALA A 631 -7.64 -25.70 9.71
N THR A 632 -7.20 -24.87 10.67
CA THR A 632 -8.09 -24.00 11.45
C THR A 632 -8.26 -22.66 10.75
N TYR A 633 -9.51 -22.26 10.48
CA TYR A 633 -9.83 -20.95 9.89
C TYR A 633 -9.50 -19.82 10.86
N ILE A 634 -8.69 -18.85 10.41
CA ILE A 634 -8.24 -17.72 11.23
C ILE A 634 -8.80 -16.36 10.75
N GLY A 635 -9.37 -16.30 9.54
CA GLY A 635 -10.09 -15.12 9.07
C GLY A 635 -10.06 -14.92 7.56
N PRO A 636 -10.89 -14.01 7.03
CA PRO A 636 -10.89 -13.65 5.61
C PRO A 636 -9.94 -12.48 5.32
N CYS A 637 -9.45 -12.38 4.08
CA CYS A 637 -8.87 -11.15 3.56
C CYS A 637 -9.25 -10.95 2.08
N VAL A 638 -9.16 -9.71 1.59
CA VAL A 638 -9.59 -9.32 0.24
C VAL A 638 -8.37 -9.06 -0.63
N THR A 639 -8.39 -9.55 -1.87
CA THR A 639 -7.33 -9.29 -2.85
C THR A 639 -7.36 -7.84 -3.31
N ASN A 640 -6.21 -7.17 -3.36
CA ASN A 640 -6.07 -5.83 -3.92
C ASN A 640 -5.95 -5.86 -5.46
N SER A 641 -5.66 -4.72 -6.11
CA SER A 641 -5.48 -4.60 -7.56
C SER A 641 -4.38 -5.51 -8.13
N SER A 642 -3.37 -5.85 -7.33
CA SER A 642 -2.30 -6.80 -7.71
C SER A 642 -2.62 -8.25 -7.33
N GLY A 643 -3.88 -8.57 -7.01
CA GLY A 643 -4.31 -9.91 -6.61
C GLY A 643 -3.77 -10.36 -5.24
N ARG A 644 -3.13 -9.48 -4.48
CA ARG A 644 -2.50 -9.78 -3.18
C ARG A 644 -3.53 -9.66 -2.06
N ALA A 645 -3.59 -10.68 -1.21
CA ALA A 645 -4.37 -10.68 0.02
C ALA A 645 -3.44 -10.85 1.22
N ASP A 646 -3.55 -9.95 2.20
CA ASP A 646 -2.77 -9.97 3.44
C ASP A 646 -3.68 -10.21 4.64
N LEU A 647 -3.30 -11.16 5.50
CA LEU A 647 -4.02 -11.47 6.73
C LEU A 647 -3.06 -11.32 7.93
N PRO A 648 -3.22 -10.29 8.78
CA PRO A 648 -2.46 -10.17 10.01
C PRO A 648 -2.92 -11.24 11.01
N TRP A 649 -1.97 -11.93 11.63
CA TRP A 649 -2.25 -12.97 12.61
C TRP A 649 -1.17 -12.99 13.68
N THR A 650 -1.54 -13.26 14.94
CA THR A 650 -0.56 -13.40 16.03
C THR A 650 -0.22 -14.87 16.21
N ILE A 651 1.07 -15.21 16.17
CA ILE A 651 1.51 -16.60 16.22
C ILE A 651 1.20 -17.18 17.60
N ASP A 652 0.27 -18.12 17.70
CA ASP A 652 0.00 -18.83 18.94
C ASP A 652 0.99 -19.97 19.17
N ALA A 653 1.03 -20.47 20.40
CA ALA A 653 1.91 -21.58 20.78
C ALA A 653 1.54 -22.85 20.01
N GLY A 654 2.52 -23.54 19.45
CA GLY A 654 2.30 -24.73 18.64
C GLY A 654 3.60 -25.36 18.14
N PRO A 655 3.53 -26.31 17.19
CA PRO A 655 4.70 -26.89 16.54
C PRO A 655 5.56 -25.82 15.84
N ALA A 656 6.88 -26.07 15.74
CA ALA A 656 7.82 -25.15 15.10
C ALA A 656 7.58 -24.98 13.58
N SER A 657 6.90 -25.93 12.93
CA SER A 657 6.51 -25.87 11.53
C SER A 657 5.02 -26.13 11.42
N ARG A 658 4.29 -25.21 10.77
CA ARG A 658 2.83 -25.20 10.66
C ARG A 658 2.41 -24.94 9.23
N THR A 659 1.25 -25.45 8.83
CA THR A 659 0.76 -25.26 7.45
C THR A 659 -0.05 -23.97 7.36
N ILE A 660 0.35 -23.07 6.46
CA ILE A 660 -0.48 -21.96 6.00
C ILE A 660 -1.30 -22.48 4.82
N LEU A 661 -2.62 -22.27 4.87
CA LEU A 661 -3.51 -22.55 3.75
C LEU A 661 -4.32 -21.29 3.47
N PHE A 662 -4.44 -20.96 2.19
CA PHE A 662 -5.45 -20.03 1.71
C PHE A 662 -6.35 -20.73 0.70
N ASP A 663 -7.66 -20.48 0.80
CA ASP A 663 -8.66 -20.98 -0.13
C ASP A 663 -9.49 -19.84 -0.70
N PHE A 664 -9.87 -20.00 -1.95
CA PHE A 664 -10.84 -19.18 -2.64
C PHE A 664 -11.99 -20.08 -3.06
N GLY A 665 -13.17 -19.85 -2.50
CA GLY A 665 -14.38 -20.67 -2.74
C GLY A 665 -14.95 -20.58 -4.16
N GLY A 666 -14.38 -19.74 -5.02
CA GLY A 666 -14.93 -19.43 -6.34
C GLY A 666 -16.09 -18.44 -6.26
N ASP A 667 -16.54 -17.99 -7.42
CA ASP A 667 -17.75 -17.20 -7.59
C ASP A 667 -18.36 -17.42 -8.98
N SER A 668 -19.30 -16.56 -9.39
CA SER A 668 -19.94 -16.66 -10.70
C SER A 668 -18.97 -16.51 -11.87
N SER A 669 -17.84 -15.83 -11.70
CA SER A 669 -16.86 -15.54 -12.75
C SER A 669 -15.62 -16.43 -12.68
N TYR A 670 -15.32 -17.00 -11.50
CA TYR A 670 -14.07 -17.68 -11.20
C TYR A 670 -14.28 -19.02 -10.51
N LEU A 671 -13.57 -20.05 -10.97
CA LEU A 671 -13.57 -21.36 -10.31
C LEU A 671 -12.79 -21.29 -8.98
N PRO A 672 -13.13 -22.16 -8.00
CA PRO A 672 -12.42 -22.24 -6.73
C PRO A 672 -10.97 -22.70 -6.90
N CYS A 673 -10.09 -22.27 -5.99
CA CYS A 673 -8.73 -22.78 -5.88
C CYS A 673 -8.22 -22.68 -4.43
N SER A 674 -7.08 -23.31 -4.15
CA SER A 674 -6.39 -23.17 -2.87
C SER A 674 -4.87 -23.23 -3.07
N GLY A 675 -4.12 -22.76 -2.08
CA GLY A 675 -2.67 -22.83 -2.06
C GLY A 675 -2.16 -23.00 -0.64
N THR A 676 -1.01 -23.65 -0.49
CA THR A 676 -0.39 -23.92 0.81
C THR A 676 1.04 -23.40 0.89
N ALA A 677 1.50 -23.13 2.10
CA ALA A 677 2.86 -22.76 2.44
C ALA A 677 3.19 -23.19 3.88
N THR A 678 4.40 -22.91 4.34
CA THR A 678 4.88 -23.24 5.69
C THR A 678 5.07 -21.97 6.52
N LEU A 679 4.57 -22.00 7.75
CA LEU A 679 4.94 -21.05 8.82
C LEU A 679 5.98 -21.71 9.72
N THR A 680 7.19 -21.15 9.75
CA THR A 680 8.23 -21.48 10.72
C THR A 680 8.04 -20.62 11.97
N ALA A 681 7.50 -21.21 13.04
CA ALA A 681 7.28 -20.56 14.33
C ALA A 681 8.52 -20.68 15.21
N LEU A 682 9.15 -19.56 15.52
CA LEU A 682 10.33 -19.46 16.39
C LEU A 682 9.90 -19.34 17.85
N THR A 683 10.64 -20.00 18.74
CA THR A 683 10.52 -19.83 20.19
C THR A 683 11.45 -18.74 20.68
N HIS A 684 11.06 -18.07 21.76
CA HIS A 684 11.90 -17.07 22.39
C HIS A 684 13.10 -17.71 23.08
N GLY A 685 14.29 -17.19 22.79
CA GLY A 685 15.48 -17.49 23.58
C GLY A 685 15.30 -17.04 25.03
N THR A 686 15.68 -17.88 25.98
CA THR A 686 15.59 -17.59 27.41
C THR A 686 16.96 -17.45 28.04
N LYS A 687 17.02 -16.72 29.14
CA LYS A 687 18.17 -16.67 30.05
C LYS A 687 17.69 -16.59 31.48
N MET A 688 18.46 -17.19 32.38
CA MET A 688 18.16 -17.20 33.80
C MET A 688 19.27 -16.51 34.59
N ALA A 689 18.88 -15.72 35.59
CA ALA A 689 19.77 -15.23 36.63
C ALA A 689 19.43 -15.94 37.95
N THR A 690 20.45 -16.48 38.60
CA THR A 690 20.35 -17.16 39.91
C THR A 690 21.08 -16.32 40.95
N PHE A 691 20.78 -16.55 42.23
CA PHE A 691 21.31 -15.73 43.32
C PHE A 691 21.92 -16.62 44.40
N ASP A 692 23.20 -16.39 44.70
CA ASP A 692 23.88 -17.07 45.80
C ASP A 692 23.24 -16.71 47.15
N ARG A 693 23.34 -17.64 48.10
CA ARG A 693 22.74 -17.55 49.41
C ARG A 693 23.72 -17.98 50.48
N THR A 694 23.60 -17.34 51.64
CA THR A 694 24.30 -17.75 52.86
C THR A 694 23.27 -17.86 53.96
N ALA A 695 23.25 -19.01 54.65
CA ALA A 695 22.32 -19.25 55.74
C ALA A 695 22.91 -20.27 56.72
N ARG A 696 22.45 -20.23 57.97
CA ARG A 696 22.87 -21.19 59.00
C ARG A 696 22.05 -22.47 58.91
N LEU A 697 22.63 -23.60 59.32
CA LEU A 697 21.89 -24.85 59.49
C LEU A 697 20.67 -24.65 60.42
N GLY A 698 19.54 -25.27 60.06
CA GLY A 698 18.27 -25.11 60.78
C GLY A 698 17.58 -23.75 60.59
N ALA A 699 18.22 -22.78 59.92
CA ALA A 699 17.59 -21.52 59.56
C ALA A 699 16.84 -21.61 58.22
N ARG A 700 15.93 -20.65 58.00
CA ARG A 700 15.24 -20.46 56.73
C ARG A 700 16.00 -19.52 55.82
N THR A 701 15.97 -19.80 54.52
CA THR A 701 16.50 -18.90 53.49
C THR A 701 15.60 -18.88 52.25
N GLU A 702 15.76 -17.85 51.42
CA GLU A 702 15.01 -17.67 50.19
C GLU A 702 15.75 -18.30 48.99
N LEU A 703 15.13 -19.28 48.32
CA LEU A 703 15.54 -19.68 46.98
C LEU A 703 14.93 -18.71 45.95
N LYS A 704 15.75 -18.22 45.02
CA LYS A 704 15.34 -17.18 44.07
C LYS A 704 16.02 -17.38 42.72
N ALA A 705 15.25 -17.21 41.66
CA ALA A 705 15.73 -17.12 40.29
C ALA A 705 14.95 -16.04 39.53
N ARG A 706 15.53 -15.49 38.47
CA ARG A 706 14.88 -14.57 37.54
C ARG A 706 14.96 -15.11 36.12
N LEU A 707 13.81 -15.33 35.49
CA LEU A 707 13.68 -15.79 34.12
C LEU A 707 13.39 -14.61 33.19
N LEU A 708 14.18 -14.50 32.13
CA LEU A 708 14.11 -13.43 31.15
C LEU A 708 14.18 -14.02 29.73
N ARG A 709 13.64 -13.28 28.76
CA ARG A 709 14.01 -13.43 27.35
C ARG A 709 15.46 -12.98 27.14
N THR A 710 16.09 -13.39 26.03
CA THR A 710 17.44 -12.93 25.65
C THR A 710 17.52 -11.39 25.57
N ASP A 711 16.44 -10.73 25.16
CA ASP A 711 16.28 -9.27 25.10
C ASP A 711 16.06 -8.56 26.47
N ASN A 712 16.10 -9.29 27.59
CA ASN A 712 15.83 -8.82 28.97
C ASN A 712 14.36 -8.59 29.33
N THR A 713 13.41 -8.95 28.48
CA THR A 713 11.98 -8.89 28.84
C THR A 713 11.68 -9.95 29.91
N PRO A 714 11.07 -9.58 31.05
CA PRO A 714 10.66 -10.54 32.06
C PRO A 714 9.62 -11.54 31.56
N ILE A 715 9.82 -12.82 31.89
CA ILE A 715 8.87 -13.87 31.53
C ILE A 715 7.95 -14.14 32.73
N TYR A 716 6.67 -13.81 32.59
CA TYR A 716 5.65 -13.92 33.64
C TYR A 716 5.02 -15.32 33.71
N ASN A 717 4.71 -15.78 34.93
CA ASN A 717 3.91 -16.96 35.23
C ASN A 717 4.45 -18.26 34.62
N LYS A 718 5.78 -18.41 34.56
CA LYS A 718 6.44 -19.66 34.13
C LYS A 718 7.02 -20.43 35.31
N PRO A 719 6.82 -21.75 35.38
CA PRO A 719 7.28 -22.57 36.49
C PRO A 719 8.81 -22.72 36.47
N ILE A 720 9.47 -22.40 37.58
CA ILE A 720 10.87 -22.72 37.84
C ILE A 720 10.94 -23.79 38.91
N GLU A 721 11.68 -24.86 38.63
CA GLU A 721 12.00 -25.90 39.59
C GLU A 721 13.27 -25.54 40.35
N PHE A 722 13.22 -25.65 41.67
CA PHE A 722 14.37 -25.48 42.55
C PHE A 722 14.83 -26.84 43.07
N TRP A 723 16.11 -27.08 42.92
CA TRP A 723 16.81 -28.27 43.39
C TRP A 723 17.98 -27.84 44.28
N VAL A 724 18.24 -28.57 45.36
CA VAL A 724 19.40 -28.36 46.22
C VAL A 724 20.12 -29.68 46.40
N GLU A 725 21.42 -29.73 46.07
CA GLU A 725 22.22 -30.97 46.10
C GLU A 725 21.56 -32.11 45.30
N GLY A 726 21.01 -31.80 44.12
CA GLY A 726 20.31 -32.77 43.27
C GLY A 726 18.97 -33.26 43.81
N THR A 727 18.52 -32.76 44.96
CA THR A 727 17.21 -33.08 45.53
C THR A 727 16.18 -32.02 45.14
N PHE A 728 15.06 -32.45 44.56
CA PHE A 728 13.95 -31.55 44.23
C PHE A 728 13.38 -30.92 45.50
N VAL A 729 13.19 -29.59 45.49
CA VAL A 729 12.61 -28.86 46.61
C VAL A 729 11.18 -28.45 46.29
N ILE A 730 10.99 -27.66 45.23
CA ILE A 730 9.69 -27.06 44.90
C ILE A 730 9.68 -26.46 43.48
N THR A 731 8.49 -26.33 42.90
CA THR A 731 8.24 -25.53 41.69
C THR A 731 7.56 -24.21 42.06
N ARG A 732 8.04 -23.07 41.53
CA ARG A 732 7.42 -21.75 41.74
C ARG A 732 7.26 -20.99 40.43
N PRO A 733 6.09 -20.37 40.17
CA PRO A 733 5.91 -19.53 39.00
C PRO A 733 6.68 -18.21 39.16
N THR A 734 7.09 -17.63 38.03
CA THR A 734 7.68 -16.29 37.98
C THR A 734 6.63 -15.19 38.16
N ASP A 735 6.97 -14.15 38.93
CA ASP A 735 6.18 -12.93 39.06
C ASP A 735 6.29 -12.01 37.81
N VAL A 736 5.61 -10.87 37.82
CA VAL A 736 5.56 -9.93 36.67
C VAL A 736 6.94 -9.41 36.27
N ASN A 737 7.90 -9.46 37.20
CA ASN A 737 9.29 -9.04 37.02
C ASN A 737 10.21 -10.22 36.67
N GLY A 738 9.64 -11.40 36.44
CA GLY A 738 10.33 -12.63 36.05
C GLY A 738 10.90 -13.41 37.24
N TYR A 739 10.59 -13.06 38.50
CA TYR A 739 11.19 -13.74 39.65
C TYR A 739 10.35 -14.92 40.13
N ALA A 740 10.96 -16.09 40.24
CA ALA A 740 10.44 -17.19 41.04
C ALA A 740 11.10 -17.16 42.43
N ARG A 741 10.30 -17.24 43.50
CA ARG A 741 10.77 -17.09 44.89
C ARG A 741 10.17 -18.16 45.80
N TYR A 742 11.00 -18.72 46.67
CA TYR A 742 10.58 -19.59 47.77
C TYR A 742 11.29 -19.18 49.07
N PRO A 743 10.64 -18.39 49.95
CA PRO A 743 11.27 -17.82 51.15
C PRO A 743 11.41 -18.78 52.33
N TYR A 744 10.95 -20.03 52.20
CA TYR A 744 10.79 -20.98 53.32
C TYR A 744 11.62 -22.25 53.12
N TYR A 745 12.81 -22.14 52.54
CA TYR A 745 13.71 -23.29 52.47
C TYR A 745 14.43 -23.44 53.81
N ASP A 746 14.08 -24.49 54.56
CA ASP A 746 14.79 -24.89 55.77
C ASP A 746 16.12 -25.54 55.37
N VAL A 747 17.25 -24.99 55.82
CA VAL A 747 18.59 -25.50 55.46
C VAL A 747 18.87 -26.78 56.26
N PRO A 748 18.91 -27.97 55.62
CA PRO A 748 19.01 -29.22 56.35
C PRO A 748 20.44 -29.46 56.84
N ASP A 749 20.61 -30.35 57.83
CA ASP A 749 21.92 -30.71 58.40
C ASP A 749 22.76 -31.67 57.56
N LEU A 750 22.27 -32.04 56.37
CA LEU A 750 22.84 -33.07 55.52
C LEU A 750 24.28 -32.72 55.10
N GLY A 751 25.26 -33.16 55.90
CA GLY A 751 26.70 -32.92 55.69
C GLY A 751 27.33 -31.79 56.51
N GLY A 752 26.58 -31.13 57.40
CA GLY A 752 27.08 -29.99 58.18
C GLY A 752 27.21 -28.71 57.34
N ALA A 753 28.02 -27.77 57.85
CA ALA A 753 28.37 -26.53 57.18
C ALA A 753 29.20 -26.81 55.93
N GLY A 754 29.00 -26.01 54.89
CA GLY A 754 29.66 -26.20 53.60
C GLY A 754 28.97 -25.49 52.45
N VAL A 755 29.52 -25.66 51.26
CA VAL A 755 28.99 -25.13 50.01
C VAL A 755 28.05 -26.16 49.40
N ARG A 756 26.86 -25.71 48.99
CA ARG A 756 25.84 -26.51 48.32
C ARG A 756 25.43 -25.88 47.00
N THR A 757 25.01 -26.69 46.04
CA THR A 757 24.52 -26.22 44.75
C THR A 757 23.01 -26.06 44.78
N ILE A 758 22.53 -24.87 44.43
CA ILE A 758 21.13 -24.62 44.07
C ILE A 758 21.03 -24.69 42.55
N LEU A 759 20.32 -25.67 41.99
CA LEU A 759 19.97 -25.69 40.57
C LEU A 759 18.57 -25.11 40.40
N CYS A 760 18.45 -24.12 39.53
CA CYS A 760 17.18 -23.54 39.11
C CYS A 760 16.94 -23.96 37.67
N ASP A 761 15.81 -24.60 37.39
CA ASP A 761 15.53 -25.18 36.09
C ASP A 761 14.20 -24.69 35.51
N PHE A 762 14.25 -24.24 34.26
CA PHE A 762 13.09 -23.96 33.43
C PHE A 762 13.12 -24.93 32.25
N LEU A 763 12.18 -25.87 32.23
CA LEU A 763 12.10 -26.92 31.21
C LEU A 763 11.68 -26.43 29.81
N GLY A 764 11.43 -25.13 29.66
CA GLY A 764 10.90 -24.57 28.43
C GLY A 764 9.41 -24.84 28.27
N ASP A 765 8.83 -24.26 27.23
CA ASP A 765 7.48 -24.57 26.77
C ASP A 765 7.35 -24.23 25.27
N GLY A 766 6.13 -24.34 24.73
CA GLY A 766 5.86 -24.06 23.32
C GLY A 766 6.26 -22.65 22.86
N GLY A 767 6.41 -21.66 23.74
CA GLY A 767 6.82 -20.29 23.39
C GLY A 767 8.25 -19.94 23.77
N TYR A 768 8.91 -20.71 24.65
CA TYR A 768 10.18 -20.34 25.27
C TYR A 768 11.14 -21.53 25.37
N LEU A 769 12.40 -21.34 25.00
CA LEU A 769 13.42 -22.37 25.13
C LEU A 769 13.73 -22.72 26.61
N PRO A 770 14.11 -23.96 26.92
CA PRO A 770 14.56 -24.35 28.26
C PRO A 770 15.83 -23.61 28.66
N VAL A 771 15.99 -23.36 29.97
CA VAL A 771 17.24 -22.85 30.55
C VAL A 771 17.40 -23.31 31.99
N SER A 772 18.59 -23.80 32.32
CA SER A 772 18.97 -24.19 33.68
C SER A 772 20.18 -23.38 34.11
N ARG A 773 20.26 -23.05 35.41
CA ARG A 773 21.43 -22.35 35.97
C ARG A 773 21.61 -22.69 37.44
N SER A 774 22.87 -22.74 37.87
CA SER A 774 23.22 -22.98 39.26
C SER A 774 23.54 -21.70 40.03
N ALA A 775 23.32 -21.72 41.33
CA ALA A 775 23.82 -20.78 42.33
C ALA A 775 24.41 -21.57 43.51
N VAL A 776 25.08 -20.86 44.41
CA VAL A 776 25.70 -21.42 45.61
C VAL A 776 24.85 -21.13 46.85
N LEU A 777 24.63 -22.14 47.69
CA LEU A 777 24.19 -22.00 49.07
C LEU A 777 25.37 -22.29 50.00
N THR A 778 25.90 -21.25 50.64
CA THR A 778 26.88 -21.38 51.73
C THR A 778 26.15 -21.64 53.04
N ALA A 779 26.10 -22.90 53.46
CA ALA A 779 25.58 -23.32 54.75
C ALA A 779 26.63 -23.08 55.84
N LEU A 780 26.31 -22.19 56.79
CA LEU A 780 27.13 -21.93 57.97
C LEU A 780 26.67 -22.83 59.14
N PRO A 781 27.53 -23.13 60.13
CA PRO A 781 27.09 -23.83 61.33
C PRO A 781 25.93 -23.08 62.01
N ALA A 782 25.10 -23.78 62.77
CA ALA A 782 24.08 -23.16 63.61
C ALA A 782 24.72 -22.37 64.76
N LEU A 783 24.00 -21.41 65.35
CA LEU A 783 24.49 -20.72 66.54
C LEU A 783 24.26 -21.61 67.77
N PRO A 784 25.19 -21.65 68.73
CA PRO A 784 25.00 -22.39 69.97
C PRO A 784 24.06 -21.63 70.93
N TYR A 785 23.25 -22.39 71.67
CA TYR A 785 22.49 -21.90 72.83
C TYR A 785 22.80 -22.79 74.03
N LEU A 786 23.63 -22.27 74.95
CA LEU A 786 23.99 -22.94 76.20
C LEU A 786 23.34 -22.21 77.37
N TRP A 787 22.39 -22.87 78.03
CA TRP A 787 21.80 -22.39 79.27
C TRP A 787 22.38 -23.15 80.46
N VAL A 788 23.00 -22.42 81.39
CA VAL A 788 23.63 -23.01 82.58
C VAL A 788 22.77 -22.70 83.81
N MET A 789 22.40 -23.74 84.55
CA MET A 789 21.52 -23.59 85.71
C MET A 789 22.27 -22.91 86.86
N SER A 790 21.73 -21.79 87.35
CA SER A 790 22.20 -21.15 88.58
C SER A 790 21.68 -21.91 89.81
N LYS A 791 22.43 -21.90 90.92
CA LYS A 791 22.09 -22.67 92.12
C LYS A 791 22.56 -22.02 93.42
N THR A 792 21.81 -22.21 94.49
CA THR A 792 22.20 -21.83 95.86
C THR A 792 22.31 -23.09 96.71
N LEU A 793 23.41 -23.26 97.43
CA LEU A 793 23.67 -24.43 98.29
C LEU A 793 24.61 -24.04 99.45
N PRO A 794 24.61 -24.79 100.57
CA PRO A 794 25.57 -24.57 101.64
C PRO A 794 27.00 -24.98 101.22
N VAL A 795 28.01 -24.34 101.81
CA VAL A 795 29.43 -24.72 101.64
C VAL A 795 29.62 -26.18 102.03
N GLY A 796 30.36 -26.94 101.21
CA GLY A 796 30.60 -28.37 101.41
C GLY A 796 29.49 -29.29 100.86
N ALA A 797 28.44 -28.75 100.25
CA ALA A 797 27.47 -29.56 99.53
C ALA A 797 28.00 -30.02 98.17
N ILE A 798 27.59 -31.21 97.75
CA ILE A 798 27.79 -31.73 96.41
C ILE A 798 26.58 -31.36 95.56
N PHE A 799 26.80 -30.76 94.40
CA PHE A 799 25.74 -30.50 93.42
C PHE A 799 26.11 -30.99 92.02
N LYS A 800 25.13 -31.13 91.14
CA LYS A 800 25.38 -31.40 89.72
C LYS A 800 25.36 -30.07 88.97
N ALA A 801 26.50 -29.62 88.47
CA ALA A 801 26.55 -28.57 87.46
C ALA A 801 25.74 -29.05 86.26
N TYR A 802 24.88 -28.18 85.72
CA TYR A 802 23.89 -28.53 84.70
C TYR A 802 23.92 -27.49 83.58
N CYS A 803 24.08 -27.97 82.34
CA CYS A 803 23.99 -27.16 81.14
C CYS A 803 23.02 -27.80 80.14
N TYR A 804 22.14 -27.00 79.56
CA TYR A 804 21.30 -27.39 78.44
C TYR A 804 21.84 -26.76 77.16
N PHE A 805 22.17 -27.59 76.18
CA PHE A 805 22.77 -27.20 74.92
C PHE A 805 21.82 -27.52 73.76
N GLN A 806 21.34 -26.46 73.11
CA GLN A 806 20.57 -26.50 71.87
C GLN A 806 21.28 -25.65 70.81
N ARG A 807 20.81 -25.73 69.57
CA ARG A 807 21.21 -24.81 68.52
C ARG A 807 20.11 -23.82 68.17
N LEU A 808 20.47 -22.66 67.64
CA LEU A 808 19.55 -21.67 67.09
C LEU A 808 19.63 -21.64 65.56
N PRO A 809 18.50 -21.43 64.87
CA PRO A 809 17.21 -20.98 65.43
C PRO A 809 16.20 -22.08 65.78
N ASP A 810 16.45 -23.35 65.44
CA ASP A 810 15.43 -24.42 65.55
C ASP A 810 15.30 -25.07 66.93
N LEU A 811 16.15 -24.69 67.90
CA LEU A 811 16.20 -25.22 69.26
C LEU A 811 16.44 -26.74 69.33
N LEU A 812 17.06 -27.32 68.30
CA LEU A 812 17.37 -28.76 68.31
C LEU A 812 18.41 -29.06 69.40
N PRO A 813 18.11 -29.95 70.38
CA PRO A 813 19.07 -30.38 71.39
C PRO A 813 20.32 -31.00 70.76
N GLN A 814 21.49 -30.64 71.27
CA GLN A 814 22.77 -31.11 70.75
C GLN A 814 23.29 -32.27 71.58
N GLU A 815 23.00 -33.51 71.16
CA GLU A 815 23.41 -34.73 71.85
C GLU A 815 24.89 -35.08 71.63
N LEU A 816 25.47 -35.81 72.59
CA LEU A 816 26.84 -36.35 72.52
C LEU A 816 27.94 -35.30 72.28
N LYS A 817 27.71 -34.04 72.67
CA LYS A 817 28.68 -32.94 72.59
C LYS A 817 29.47 -32.83 73.88
N LEU A 818 30.79 -32.75 73.76
CA LEU A 818 31.70 -32.59 74.89
C LEU A 818 31.83 -31.11 75.27
N LEU A 819 31.44 -30.75 76.48
CA LEU A 819 31.52 -29.38 77.00
C LEU A 819 32.59 -29.28 78.10
N ALA A 820 33.42 -28.25 78.07
CA ALA A 820 34.39 -27.98 79.13
C ALA A 820 33.72 -27.20 80.27
N LEU A 821 33.64 -27.78 81.47
CA LEU A 821 33.13 -27.13 82.68
C LEU A 821 34.26 -26.38 83.39
N SER A 822 34.04 -25.11 83.71
CA SER A 822 34.89 -24.33 84.60
C SER A 822 34.10 -23.67 85.73
N ILE A 823 34.75 -23.48 86.88
CA ILE A 823 34.24 -22.72 88.02
C ILE A 823 35.24 -21.59 88.32
N ASP A 824 34.77 -20.35 88.30
CA ASP A 824 35.59 -19.14 88.44
C ASP A 824 36.80 -19.11 87.49
N GLY A 825 36.61 -19.59 86.27
CA GLY A 825 37.65 -19.67 85.23
C GLY A 825 38.63 -20.83 85.39
N THR A 826 38.51 -21.64 86.44
CA THR A 826 39.32 -22.85 86.62
C THR A 826 38.64 -24.04 85.96
N TRP A 827 39.31 -24.72 85.03
CA TRP A 827 38.81 -25.95 84.41
C TRP A 827 38.60 -27.04 85.47
N ILE A 828 37.44 -27.70 85.43
CA ILE A 828 37.04 -28.73 86.38
C ILE A 828 37.01 -30.11 85.71
N ALA A 829 36.26 -30.23 84.62
CA ALA A 829 36.07 -31.49 83.91
C ALA A 829 35.46 -31.24 82.53
N ASP A 830 35.50 -32.27 81.68
CA ASP A 830 34.67 -32.32 80.48
C ASP A 830 33.38 -33.09 80.76
N ALA A 831 32.25 -32.60 80.25
CA ALA A 831 30.93 -33.18 80.43
C ALA A 831 30.23 -33.35 79.08
N THR A 832 29.82 -34.57 78.76
CA THR A 832 29.11 -34.87 77.50
C THR A 832 27.60 -34.65 77.66
N THR A 833 26.95 -34.07 76.65
CA THR A 833 25.49 -33.98 76.61
C THR A 833 24.85 -35.35 76.39
N GLY A 834 23.76 -35.63 77.13
CA GLY A 834 23.05 -36.90 77.07
C GLY A 834 22.28 -37.13 75.77
N THR A 835 21.67 -38.32 75.65
CA THR A 835 20.77 -38.73 74.57
C THR A 835 19.36 -38.99 75.09
N GLY A 836 18.35 -39.01 74.21
CA GLY A 836 17.00 -39.43 74.57
C GLY A 836 16.34 -38.50 75.60
N GLY A 837 15.97 -39.01 76.77
CA GLY A 837 15.34 -38.19 77.82
C GLY A 837 16.24 -37.08 78.40
N ASP A 838 17.55 -37.19 78.21
CA ASP A 838 18.56 -36.18 78.60
C ASP A 838 19.23 -35.54 77.36
N ALA A 839 18.57 -35.55 76.20
CA ALA A 839 19.08 -34.96 74.96
C ALA A 839 19.54 -33.52 75.15
N GLY A 840 20.79 -33.22 74.81
CA GLY A 840 21.37 -31.88 74.94
C GLY A 840 21.72 -31.46 76.36
N VAL A 841 21.58 -32.32 77.36
CA VAL A 841 21.87 -31.98 78.77
C VAL A 841 23.24 -32.51 79.18
N ALA A 842 24.15 -31.63 79.61
CA ALA A 842 25.41 -32.01 80.25
C ALA A 842 25.31 -31.86 81.78
N ARG A 843 25.80 -32.86 82.53
CA ARG A 843 25.80 -32.86 84.01
C ARG A 843 27.15 -33.32 84.56
N HIS A 844 27.67 -32.65 85.58
CA HIS A 844 28.87 -33.08 86.31
C HIS A 844 28.71 -32.85 87.82
N PRO A 845 28.92 -33.87 88.68
CA PRO A 845 28.92 -33.67 90.13
C PRO A 845 30.15 -32.87 90.57
N TYR A 846 29.97 -31.87 91.41
CA TYR A 846 31.04 -31.03 91.96
C TYR A 846 30.88 -30.85 93.47
N ASP A 847 31.97 -31.05 94.21
CA ASP A 847 32.06 -30.90 95.66
C ASP A 847 32.58 -29.50 96.00
N THR A 848 31.81 -28.73 96.76
CA THR A 848 32.14 -27.35 97.13
C THR A 848 32.96 -27.27 98.43
N THR A 849 33.42 -28.40 98.95
CA THR A 849 34.27 -28.45 100.15
C THR A 849 35.55 -27.63 99.93
N GLY A 850 35.78 -26.66 100.81
CA GLY A 850 36.94 -25.77 100.75
C GLY A 850 36.76 -24.50 99.91
N MET A 851 35.59 -24.32 99.27
CA MET A 851 35.26 -23.04 98.63
C MET A 851 34.78 -22.00 99.67
N PRO A 852 35.10 -20.71 99.49
CA PRO A 852 34.57 -19.66 100.36
C PRO A 852 33.07 -19.46 100.12
N GLY A 853 32.33 -18.98 101.13
CA GLY A 853 30.96 -18.52 100.93
C GLY A 853 30.92 -17.31 99.98
N GLY A 854 29.91 -17.24 99.10
CA GLY A 854 29.82 -16.18 98.08
C GLY A 854 29.25 -16.65 96.74
N ALA A 855 29.32 -15.76 95.74
CA ALA A 855 28.91 -16.07 94.37
C ALA A 855 30.11 -16.54 93.53
N HIS A 856 29.92 -17.65 92.83
CA HIS A 856 30.87 -18.28 91.94
C HIS A 856 30.24 -18.43 90.55
N THR A 857 31.05 -18.33 89.50
CA THR A 857 30.60 -18.47 88.12
C THR A 857 30.76 -19.91 87.66
N ILE A 858 29.66 -20.58 87.30
CA ILE A 858 29.66 -21.84 86.57
C ILE A 858 29.67 -21.51 85.08
N ARG A 859 30.61 -22.06 84.32
CA ARG A 859 30.69 -21.86 82.87
C ARG A 859 30.87 -23.18 82.14
N PHE A 860 30.13 -23.36 81.05
CA PHE A 860 30.32 -24.46 80.10
C PHE A 860 30.74 -23.87 78.76
N ASP A 861 31.86 -24.33 78.21
CA ASP A 861 32.40 -23.94 76.92
C ASP A 861 32.23 -25.07 75.89
N TRP A 862 31.82 -24.70 74.68
CA TRP A 862 31.73 -25.55 73.50
C TRP A 862 32.73 -25.07 72.45
N ALA A 863 33.59 -25.99 71.99
CA ALA A 863 34.67 -25.68 71.05
C ALA A 863 34.23 -25.47 69.59
N GLY A 864 32.96 -25.78 69.27
CA GLY A 864 32.46 -25.76 67.89
C GLY A 864 32.64 -27.09 67.16
N ASP A 865 31.83 -27.31 66.14
CA ASP A 865 32.03 -28.37 65.14
C ASP A 865 31.46 -27.96 63.77
N ALA A 866 31.35 -28.91 62.83
CA ALA A 866 30.78 -28.66 61.51
C ALA A 866 29.30 -28.27 61.53
N PHE A 867 28.59 -28.45 62.65
CA PHE A 867 27.14 -28.25 62.75
C PHE A 867 26.77 -27.05 63.62
N VAL A 868 27.57 -26.74 64.65
CA VAL A 868 27.30 -25.65 65.59
C VAL A 868 28.57 -24.86 65.89
N ASP A 869 28.51 -23.54 65.75
CA ASP A 869 29.61 -22.62 66.07
C ASP A 869 30.07 -22.79 67.53
N PRO A 870 31.33 -22.43 67.86
CA PRO A 870 31.79 -22.36 69.24
C PRO A 870 30.96 -21.37 70.07
N GLY A 871 30.81 -21.65 71.36
CA GLY A 871 30.06 -20.79 72.27
C GLY A 871 30.18 -21.20 73.72
N PHE A 872 29.54 -20.45 74.61
CA PHE A 872 29.56 -20.77 76.04
C PHE A 872 28.26 -20.32 76.71
N GLY A 873 27.96 -20.93 77.85
CA GLY A 873 26.90 -20.51 78.76
C GLY A 873 27.46 -20.25 80.15
N THR A 874 26.82 -19.35 80.91
CA THR A 874 27.20 -19.06 82.31
C THR A 874 25.99 -19.09 83.23
N GLY A 875 26.22 -19.50 84.47
CA GLY A 875 25.28 -19.45 85.57
C GLY A 875 26.00 -19.11 86.88
N THR A 876 25.25 -18.75 87.91
CA THR A 876 25.83 -18.40 89.22
C THR A 876 25.57 -19.51 90.24
N MET A 877 26.62 -19.95 90.92
CA MET A 877 26.54 -20.76 92.13
C MET A 877 26.71 -19.85 93.35
N THR A 878 25.75 -19.80 94.25
CA THR A 878 25.86 -19.05 95.51
C THR A 878 26.02 -20.00 96.68
N LEU A 879 27.17 -19.93 97.37
CA LEU A 879 27.47 -20.72 98.55
C LEU A 879 27.08 -19.96 99.82
N THR A 880 26.12 -20.51 100.56
CA THR A 880 25.71 -19.99 101.87
C THR A 880 26.55 -20.63 102.98
N PRO A 881 26.85 -19.91 104.07
CA PRO A 881 27.57 -20.45 105.22
C PRO A 881 26.97 -21.74 105.79
#